data_AF-A0A3Q9S137-F1
#
_entry.id   AF-A0A3Q9S137-F1
#
_cell.length_a   1.000
_cell.length_b   1.000
_cell.length_c   1.000
_cell.angle_alpha   90.00
_cell.angle_beta   90.00
_cell.angle_gamma   90.00
#
_symmetry.space_group_name_H-M   'P 1'
#
loop_
_entity.id
_entity.type
_entity.pdbx_description
1 polymer ?
#
loop_
_entity_poly.entity_id
_entity_poly.type
_entity_poly.pdbx_seq_one_letter_code
_entity_poly.pdbx_strand_id
1 'polypeptide(L)'
;MSQAISNLEVGNKIKLGKYQVESETEEPITWIVADKNHTGYPANSVTLVAENIIDLRGVDGAEAGNSNSMRASHGSNRYRTSNLRQWLNSSGAASGWFTAQNLTDGTTDTNNHDASPIDANFCNGNDEACPTGYDTKKGFLNSFSANELSSILNTDLTVVKSSATDGGGSEVVTDKVFLLSNTEVGLADEGGIAEGSELALFSALSAYKTAPLTQAAISNTKATGIPSPMTGSWEWWLRTPKTDPFIVNFIAPDGSLSANYANTGSIGVRPSLNINDTTLVSDDVDSDGAYTLEIPTGTPQTVTIYTKRIVEVSSGTSNKISNLSVGDKIKLGKYQVESETEEPIVWVVADKNHTGYPANSVTLVAEKVIDLRGFDGKEAGNQYGGRSNYGSNRYRTSNLRQWLNSSGAASEWFTPQNLEDGTTDGTTYANGYDASPIDDNFSKDSKACPTGYDTKKGFLNSFSSNELKSILDTDLKVVKNMATDGGSSEVVTDKVFLLSNTEVGLANENSIAEGNILALFNTESNRPSGLTQAAILNTKSIDKPNIEDPNVEPWDWWLRTPDYSTPYLCREVHYDGSLAENYANTGSFGVRPALNISDAALVSNTKDSDGAYTLAVPSGIDTKRIVTVPGIPQSVTTDTKREIANSLKVSTDSKREITNSEGTKADTKRILKSIQTIAADIKRKVIELNTSTFDTLRRSENSISISIDTERKVRPAQTINIDTKRKIKEIQITRVDTKRINQFIQNFRIDTKRISLFVNFQNKAVKKYDIQMDLMYAVTNDLIKVTQNDFGAVVFNITIASNGESVNLVGNSINIIIDNKNNVGVCTIVDAVNGVVQYKLTQKDTATLGVHQFALELITADSRVTTEKAKYTVIEDLNS
;
A
#
# COMPACT_ATOMS: atom_id res chain seq x y z
N MET A 1 27.76 10.25 3.74
CA MET A 1 28.01 8.84 3.36
C MET A 1 27.53 8.01 4.55
N SER A 2 27.13 6.76 4.33
CA SER A 2 26.34 6.00 5.31
C SER A 2 26.68 4.52 5.26
N GLN A 3 26.73 3.87 6.42
CA GLN A 3 27.01 2.45 6.60
C GLN A 3 25.80 1.72 7.19
N ALA A 4 25.75 0.40 7.02
CA ALA A 4 24.76 -0.44 7.67
C ALA A 4 25.06 -0.56 9.18
N ILE A 5 24.03 -0.52 10.01
CA ILE A 5 24.13 -0.67 11.47
C ILE A 5 24.77 -2.02 11.89
N SER A 6 24.69 -3.05 11.04
CA SER A 6 25.43 -4.31 11.16
C SER A 6 26.95 -4.14 11.31
N ASN A 7 27.52 -3.07 10.75
CA ASN A 7 28.95 -2.81 10.74
C ASN A 7 29.46 -2.26 12.07
N LEU A 8 28.58 -1.68 12.89
CA LEU A 8 28.94 -1.14 14.20
C LEU A 8 29.34 -2.25 15.17
N GLU A 9 30.29 -1.94 16.05
CA GLU A 9 30.74 -2.87 17.10
C GLU A 9 29.78 -2.85 18.31
N VAL A 10 29.74 -3.95 19.06
CA VAL A 10 29.02 -4.01 20.34
C VAL A 10 29.60 -2.95 21.29
N GLY A 11 28.74 -2.13 21.89
CA GLY A 11 29.14 -0.96 22.68
C GLY A 11 29.16 0.36 21.90
N ASN A 12 29.02 0.36 20.57
CA ASN A 12 28.85 1.61 19.79
C ASN A 12 27.50 2.27 20.10
N LYS A 13 27.45 3.61 20.07
CA LYS A 13 26.25 4.39 20.40
C LYS A 13 25.50 4.86 19.16
N ILE A 14 24.17 4.90 19.21
CA ILE A 14 23.29 5.36 18.12
C ILE A 14 22.17 6.26 18.68
N LYS A 15 21.81 7.33 18.00
CA LYS A 15 20.61 8.13 18.30
C LYS A 15 19.41 7.67 17.46
N LEU A 16 18.31 7.35 18.15
CA LEU A 16 17.07 6.84 17.54
C LEU A 16 15.86 7.24 18.40
N GLY A 17 14.88 7.92 17.80
CA GLY A 17 13.71 8.43 18.50
C GLY A 17 14.01 9.57 19.47
N LYS A 18 12.94 10.10 20.06
CA LYS A 18 13.00 11.13 21.10
C LYS A 18 12.17 10.78 22.31
N TYR A 19 12.53 11.36 23.45
CA TYR A 19 11.78 11.23 24.68
C TYR A 19 11.69 12.57 25.43
N GLN A 20 10.57 12.74 26.14
CA GLN A 20 10.32 13.80 27.09
C GLN A 20 9.81 13.09 28.35
N VAL A 21 10.39 13.39 29.50
CA VAL A 21 10.02 12.85 30.82
C VAL A 21 8.70 13.44 31.28
N GLU A 22 8.51 14.77 31.29
CA GLU A 22 7.21 15.36 31.64
C GLU A 22 6.75 16.45 30.67
N SER A 23 7.33 17.65 30.71
CA SER A 23 6.83 18.82 29.94
C SER A 23 7.92 19.68 29.29
N GLU A 24 9.18 19.32 29.49
CA GLU A 24 10.36 19.90 28.86
C GLU A 24 10.46 19.57 27.36
N THR A 25 11.50 20.02 26.66
CA THR A 25 11.70 19.68 25.24
C THR A 25 11.94 18.18 25.04
N GLU A 26 11.41 17.60 23.96
CA GLU A 26 11.72 16.23 23.55
C GLU A 26 13.18 16.11 23.07
N GLU A 27 14.01 15.36 23.80
CA GLU A 27 15.43 15.14 23.52
C GLU A 27 15.68 13.78 22.82
N PRO A 28 16.72 13.64 21.99
CA PRO A 28 17.08 12.36 21.37
C PRO A 28 17.41 11.27 22.39
N ILE A 29 17.00 10.03 22.12
CA ILE A 29 17.40 8.87 22.91
C ILE A 29 18.70 8.31 22.33
N THR A 30 19.74 8.21 23.17
CA THR A 30 20.97 7.46 22.84
C THR A 30 20.83 6.00 23.26
N TRP A 31 21.15 5.11 22.33
CA TRP A 31 21.14 3.65 22.47
C TRP A 31 22.56 3.10 22.28
N ILE A 32 22.78 1.86 22.71
CA ILE A 32 24.02 1.11 22.58
C ILE A 32 23.73 -0.17 21.77
N VAL A 33 24.59 -0.50 20.81
CA VAL A 33 24.60 -1.81 20.13
C VAL A 33 24.88 -2.89 21.17
N ALA A 34 23.87 -3.68 21.50
CA ALA A 34 23.92 -4.68 22.56
C ALA A 34 24.29 -6.07 22.05
N ASP A 35 23.81 -6.44 20.86
CA ASP A 35 24.11 -7.70 20.18
C ASP A 35 23.74 -7.62 18.69
N LYS A 36 24.19 -8.59 17.89
CA LYS A 36 23.92 -8.68 16.45
C LYS A 36 23.54 -10.12 16.08
N ASN A 37 22.37 -10.31 15.46
CA ASN A 37 21.79 -11.62 15.17
C ASN A 37 21.66 -12.52 16.41
N HIS A 38 21.16 -11.93 17.50
CA HIS A 38 20.98 -12.66 18.76
C HIS A 38 20.02 -13.85 18.60
N THR A 39 20.37 -14.98 19.22
CA THR A 39 19.58 -16.21 19.08
C THR A 39 18.23 -16.07 19.79
N GLY A 40 17.14 -16.36 19.07
CA GLY A 40 15.76 -16.19 19.57
C GLY A 40 15.12 -14.84 19.25
N TYR A 41 15.90 -13.86 18.77
CA TYR A 41 15.38 -12.61 18.21
C TYR A 41 15.18 -12.72 16.68
N PRO A 42 14.55 -11.73 16.02
CA PRO A 42 14.41 -11.73 14.56
C PRO A 42 15.76 -11.89 13.85
N ALA A 43 15.79 -12.71 12.80
CA ALA A 43 16.99 -12.83 11.96
C ALA A 43 17.31 -11.51 11.26
N ASN A 44 18.60 -11.26 10.99
CA ASN A 44 19.10 -10.04 10.35
C ASN A 44 18.72 -8.79 11.15
N SER A 45 19.02 -8.81 12.45
CA SER A 45 18.72 -7.74 13.40
C SER A 45 19.90 -7.34 14.27
N VAL A 46 19.89 -6.08 14.69
CA VAL A 46 20.77 -5.53 15.72
C VAL A 46 19.92 -5.19 16.94
N THR A 47 20.33 -5.69 18.11
CA THR A 47 19.69 -5.37 19.39
C THR A 47 20.27 -4.08 19.93
N LEU A 48 19.40 -3.15 20.31
CA LEU A 48 19.75 -1.88 20.93
C LEU A 48 19.21 -1.82 22.36
N VAL A 49 20.00 -1.26 23.28
CA VAL A 49 19.64 -0.98 24.68
C VAL A 49 19.85 0.50 24.94
N ALA A 50 18.93 1.20 25.62
CA ALA A 50 19.11 2.61 25.95
C ALA A 50 20.39 2.81 26.79
N GLU A 51 21.21 3.80 26.44
CA GLU A 51 22.49 4.06 27.10
C GLU A 51 22.28 4.27 28.60
N ASN A 52 21.41 5.24 28.91
CA ASN A 52 21.05 5.69 30.25
C ASN A 52 19.58 5.37 30.55
N ILE A 53 19.21 5.46 31.82
CA ILE A 53 17.83 5.31 32.28
C ILE A 53 17.05 6.56 31.87
N ILE A 54 16.03 6.38 31.02
CA ILE A 54 15.34 7.49 30.36
C ILE A 54 14.25 8.13 31.23
N ASP A 55 13.70 7.39 32.18
CA ASP A 55 12.65 7.84 33.10
C ASP A 55 12.51 6.89 34.30
N LEU A 56 11.68 7.26 35.27
CA LEU A 56 11.26 6.45 36.42
C LEU A 56 9.74 6.21 36.35
N ARG A 57 9.33 4.94 36.26
CA ARG A 57 7.91 4.55 36.19
C ARG A 57 7.74 3.16 36.83
N GLY A 58 6.60 2.91 37.45
CA GLY A 58 6.25 1.57 37.93
C GLY A 58 5.94 0.62 36.77
N VAL A 59 6.13 -0.68 36.99
CA VAL A 59 5.78 -1.74 36.02
C VAL A 59 4.27 -1.83 35.87
N ASP A 60 3.54 -1.86 36.99
CA ASP A 60 2.11 -2.10 37.02
C ASP A 60 1.45 -1.55 38.28
N GLY A 61 0.29 -0.89 38.15
CA GLY A 61 -0.40 -0.24 39.27
C GLY A 61 -1.19 -1.21 40.17
N ALA A 62 -1.39 -0.83 41.43
CA ALA A 62 -2.18 -1.60 42.41
C ALA A 62 -3.61 -1.91 41.93
N GLU A 63 -3.95 -3.20 41.93
CA GLU A 63 -5.18 -3.73 41.34
C GLU A 63 -6.28 -3.91 42.39
N ALA A 64 -6.80 -2.84 42.99
CA ALA A 64 -7.59 -2.88 44.24
C ALA A 64 -8.79 -3.86 44.32
N GLY A 65 -9.29 -4.38 43.19
CA GLY A 65 -10.32 -5.43 43.13
C GLY A 65 -9.82 -6.85 42.77
N ASN A 66 -8.52 -7.09 42.72
CA ASN A 66 -7.93 -8.41 42.50
C ASN A 66 -8.17 -9.31 43.73
N SER A 67 -8.42 -10.61 43.50
CA SER A 67 -8.61 -11.60 44.56
C SER A 67 -7.36 -11.85 45.40
N ASN A 68 -6.17 -11.63 44.84
CA ASN A 68 -4.89 -11.67 45.52
C ASN A 68 -4.62 -10.33 46.23
N SER A 69 -4.60 -10.33 47.56
CA SER A 69 -4.39 -9.13 48.37
C SER A 69 -3.07 -8.40 48.11
N MET A 70 -2.05 -9.10 47.61
CA MET A 70 -0.76 -8.49 47.31
C MET A 70 -0.81 -7.77 45.96
N ARG A 71 -1.35 -8.38 44.90
CA ARG A 71 -1.62 -7.67 43.62
C ARG A 71 -2.56 -6.48 43.82
N ALA A 72 -3.56 -6.63 44.69
CA ALA A 72 -4.48 -5.55 45.05
C ALA A 72 -3.82 -4.35 45.74
N SER A 73 -2.65 -4.54 46.36
CA SER A 73 -1.92 -3.48 47.09
C SER A 73 -0.67 -2.98 46.34
N HIS A 74 -0.12 -3.79 45.42
CA HIS A 74 1.23 -3.62 44.88
C HIS A 74 1.37 -3.85 43.35
N GLY A 75 0.27 -4.15 42.66
CA GLY A 75 0.24 -4.40 41.21
C GLY A 75 0.67 -5.82 40.81
N SER A 76 0.52 -6.17 39.53
CA SER A 76 0.92 -7.48 39.03
C SER A 76 2.34 -7.47 38.47
N ASN A 77 3.12 -8.50 38.80
CA ASN A 77 4.42 -8.72 38.18
C ASN A 77 4.35 -9.41 36.80
N ARG A 78 3.15 -9.65 36.26
CA ARG A 78 2.99 -10.35 34.98
C ARG A 78 3.24 -9.41 33.80
N TYR A 79 4.41 -9.52 33.18
CA TYR A 79 4.86 -8.62 32.10
C TYR A 79 3.84 -8.44 30.97
N ARG A 80 3.12 -9.51 30.55
CA ARG A 80 2.13 -9.45 29.47
C ARG A 80 1.11 -8.32 29.64
N THR A 81 0.55 -8.19 30.84
CA THR A 81 -0.54 -7.24 31.13
C THR A 81 -0.03 -5.87 31.56
N SER A 82 1.22 -5.81 32.06
CA SER A 82 1.80 -4.65 32.74
C SER A 82 1.57 -3.29 32.05
N ASN A 83 1.20 -2.28 32.83
CA ASN A 83 1.05 -0.90 32.39
C ASN A 83 2.29 -0.41 31.61
N LEU A 84 3.50 -0.70 32.09
CA LEU A 84 4.76 -0.29 31.48
C LEU A 84 4.97 -0.88 30.08
N ARG A 85 4.62 -2.16 29.86
CA ARG A 85 4.68 -2.80 28.53
C ARG A 85 3.69 -2.13 27.56
N GLN A 86 2.46 -1.86 28.01
CA GLN A 86 1.46 -1.16 27.18
C GLN A 86 1.92 0.24 26.80
N TRP A 87 2.54 0.96 27.73
CA TRP A 87 3.09 2.30 27.50
C TRP A 87 4.26 2.30 26.51
N LEU A 88 5.24 1.40 26.70
CA LEU A 88 6.41 1.24 25.83
C LEU A 88 6.05 0.93 24.37
N ASN A 89 4.92 0.26 24.12
CA ASN A 89 4.52 -0.20 22.80
C ASN A 89 3.37 0.60 22.17
N SER A 90 3.08 1.80 22.67
CA SER A 90 1.97 2.63 22.16
C SER A 90 2.43 3.96 21.59
N SER A 91 1.88 4.34 20.43
CA SER A 91 1.92 5.70 19.89
C SER A 91 0.68 6.53 20.28
N GLY A 92 -0.12 6.05 21.23
CA GLY A 92 -1.35 6.70 21.68
C GLY A 92 -1.13 8.06 22.35
N ALA A 93 -2.14 8.92 22.28
CA ALA A 93 -2.18 10.17 23.02
C ALA A 93 -2.25 9.92 24.54
N ALA A 94 -2.04 10.98 25.34
CA ALA A 94 -2.19 10.92 26.79
C ALA A 94 -3.54 10.34 27.22
N SER A 95 -3.52 9.52 28.26
CA SER A 95 -4.67 8.74 28.78
C SER A 95 -5.35 7.79 27.75
N GLY A 96 -4.84 7.67 26.52
CA GLY A 96 -5.46 6.93 25.42
C GLY A 96 -4.67 5.71 24.92
N TRP A 97 -3.57 5.36 25.60
CA TRP A 97 -2.70 4.23 25.25
C TRP A 97 -2.98 2.94 26.04
N PHE A 98 -3.55 3.06 27.24
CA PHE A 98 -3.86 1.92 28.12
C PHE A 98 -5.19 1.27 27.75
N THR A 99 -5.29 -0.06 27.93
CA THR A 99 -6.56 -0.80 27.94
C THR A 99 -6.43 -1.99 28.88
N ALA A 100 -7.31 -2.10 29.87
CA ALA A 100 -7.24 -3.14 30.90
C ALA A 100 -7.28 -4.56 30.31
N GLN A 101 -6.32 -5.40 30.70
CA GLN A 101 -6.05 -6.75 30.20
C GLN A 101 -6.35 -7.82 31.26
N ASN A 102 -7.62 -7.93 31.65
CA ASN A 102 -8.07 -8.94 32.61
C ASN A 102 -8.00 -10.35 32.00
N LEU A 103 -7.05 -11.16 32.46
CA LEU A 103 -6.83 -12.54 32.03
C LEU A 103 -7.67 -13.53 32.84
N THR A 104 -8.20 -14.52 32.14
CA THR A 104 -8.91 -15.68 32.69
C THR A 104 -8.36 -16.96 32.05
N ASP A 105 -7.07 -17.22 32.23
CA ASP A 105 -6.38 -18.41 31.68
C ASP A 105 -6.68 -19.71 32.46
N GLY A 106 -7.53 -19.64 33.48
CA GLY A 106 -8.08 -20.79 34.21
C GLY A 106 -7.44 -21.04 35.58
N THR A 107 -6.41 -20.29 35.97
CA THR A 107 -5.89 -20.34 37.35
C THR A 107 -6.57 -19.29 38.25
N THR A 108 -6.62 -19.58 39.54
CA THR A 108 -7.02 -18.59 40.56
C THR A 108 -5.93 -17.53 40.69
N ASP A 109 -6.31 -16.29 41.05
CA ASP A 109 -5.38 -15.19 41.35
C ASP A 109 -4.50 -14.68 40.19
N THR A 110 -4.92 -14.94 38.95
CA THR A 110 -4.42 -14.26 37.75
C THR A 110 -4.65 -12.75 37.82
N ASN A 111 -3.97 -11.97 36.96
CA ASN A 111 -4.34 -10.57 36.74
C ASN A 111 -5.77 -10.52 36.16
N ASN A 112 -6.74 -10.28 37.03
CA ASN A 112 -8.17 -10.26 36.75
C ASN A 112 -8.80 -8.88 37.03
N HIS A 113 -7.97 -7.90 37.39
CA HIS A 113 -8.38 -6.55 37.79
C HIS A 113 -7.35 -5.47 37.41
N ASP A 114 -6.72 -5.61 36.23
CA ASP A 114 -5.75 -4.70 35.64
C ASP A 114 -6.22 -3.24 35.77
N ALA A 115 -5.39 -2.44 36.44
CA ALA A 115 -5.74 -1.12 36.91
C ALA A 115 -5.26 -0.03 35.95
N SER A 116 -6.04 1.05 35.85
CA SER A 116 -5.63 2.21 35.07
C SER A 116 -4.33 2.80 35.62
N PRO A 117 -3.40 3.26 34.77
CA PRO A 117 -2.10 3.75 35.18
C PRO A 117 -2.19 5.20 35.68
N ILE A 118 -2.84 5.38 36.83
CA ILE A 118 -2.97 6.64 37.55
C ILE A 118 -2.09 6.64 38.79
N ASP A 119 -1.58 7.80 39.21
CA ASP A 119 -0.61 7.91 40.30
C ASP A 119 -1.08 7.31 41.64
N ALA A 120 -2.39 7.32 41.89
CA ALA A 120 -2.98 6.67 43.07
C ALA A 120 -2.70 5.15 43.15
N ASN A 121 -2.49 4.48 42.02
CA ASN A 121 -2.21 3.04 41.95
C ASN A 121 -0.70 2.73 42.09
N PHE A 122 0.18 3.72 41.89
CA PHE A 122 1.64 3.60 42.05
C PHE A 122 2.15 4.08 43.42
N CYS A 123 1.23 4.30 44.37
CA CYS A 123 1.56 4.59 45.76
C CYS A 123 1.68 3.28 46.55
N ASN A 124 2.84 3.03 47.16
CA ASN A 124 2.96 2.01 48.21
C ASN A 124 2.27 2.55 49.49
N GLY A 125 1.43 1.74 50.13
CA GLY A 125 0.41 2.20 51.10
C GLY A 125 0.88 2.87 52.40
N ASN A 126 2.19 3.12 52.56
CA ASN A 126 2.81 3.75 53.74
C ASN A 126 3.67 4.98 53.42
N ASP A 127 4.00 5.26 52.15
CA ASP A 127 4.91 6.36 51.77
C ASP A 127 4.20 7.51 51.06
N GLU A 128 4.73 8.73 51.25
CA GLU A 128 4.21 9.95 50.63
C GLU A 128 4.39 9.91 49.11
N ALA A 129 3.27 9.71 48.40
CA ALA A 129 3.08 9.93 46.97
C ALA A 129 4.30 9.60 46.08
N CYS A 130 4.25 8.47 45.37
CA CYS A 130 5.17 8.15 44.28
C CYS A 130 4.49 8.40 42.91
N PRO A 131 4.17 9.65 42.54
CA PRO A 131 3.52 9.92 41.27
C PRO A 131 4.45 9.52 40.13
N THR A 132 3.96 8.62 39.29
CA THR A 132 4.63 8.22 38.07
C THR A 132 4.41 9.23 36.97
N GLY A 133 3.24 9.89 36.90
CA GLY A 133 2.80 10.77 35.81
C GLY A 133 2.18 10.07 34.59
N TYR A 134 1.96 8.75 34.63
CA TYR A 134 1.47 7.98 33.46
C TYR A 134 0.17 8.50 32.86
N ASP A 135 -0.76 8.95 33.71
CA ASP A 135 -2.11 9.41 33.34
C ASP A 135 -2.11 10.57 32.33
N THR A 136 -1.13 11.45 32.47
CA THR A 136 -0.88 12.64 31.64
C THR A 136 0.13 12.38 30.51
N LYS A 137 0.77 11.21 30.50
CA LYS A 137 1.82 10.88 29.53
C LYS A 137 1.25 10.23 28.26
N LYS A 138 1.78 10.63 27.10
CA LYS A 138 1.57 9.92 25.82
C LYS A 138 2.29 8.56 25.86
N GLY A 139 1.90 7.63 24.98
CA GLY A 139 2.65 6.39 24.81
C GLY A 139 4.09 6.65 24.31
N PHE A 140 5.03 5.77 24.66
CA PHE A 140 6.46 5.96 24.38
C PHE A 140 6.78 6.14 22.89
N LEU A 141 6.10 5.39 22.02
CA LEU A 141 6.26 5.44 20.57
C LEU A 141 5.53 6.63 19.91
N ASN A 142 5.04 7.61 20.68
CA ASN A 142 4.38 8.81 20.11
C ASN A 142 5.39 9.84 19.56
N SER A 143 6.59 9.90 20.13
CA SER A 143 7.65 10.87 19.78
C SER A 143 8.72 10.29 18.83
N PHE A 144 8.40 9.15 18.20
CA PHE A 144 9.19 8.52 17.14
C PHE A 144 8.57 8.86 15.77
N SER A 145 9.39 9.13 14.77
CA SER A 145 8.92 9.35 13.39
C SER A 145 8.45 8.05 12.73
N ALA A 146 7.64 8.16 11.67
CA ALA A 146 7.14 7.00 10.94
C ALA A 146 8.27 6.11 10.36
N ASN A 147 9.39 6.71 9.97
CA ASN A 147 10.54 5.98 9.44
C ASN A 147 11.24 5.17 10.54
N GLU A 148 11.46 5.77 11.72
CA GLU A 148 12.01 5.07 12.89
C GLU A 148 11.08 3.95 13.37
N LEU A 149 9.76 4.19 13.38
CA LEU A 149 8.78 3.15 13.71
C LEU A 149 8.73 2.00 12.70
N SER A 150 9.19 2.23 11.47
CA SER A 150 9.24 1.22 10.40
C SER A 150 10.50 0.34 10.45
N SER A 151 11.62 0.88 10.97
CA SER A 151 12.87 0.11 11.14
C SER A 151 12.87 -0.78 12.39
N ILE A 152 12.11 -0.39 13.43
CA ILE A 152 11.95 -1.19 14.66
C ILE A 152 11.12 -2.45 14.38
N LEU A 153 11.72 -3.62 14.62
CA LEU A 153 11.16 -4.94 14.39
C LEU A 153 10.26 -5.38 15.55
N ASN A 154 9.23 -6.16 15.22
CA ASN A 154 8.50 -6.93 16.23
C ASN A 154 9.40 -8.07 16.72
N THR A 155 9.54 -8.22 18.03
CA THR A 155 10.35 -9.23 18.70
C THR A 155 9.44 -10.14 19.52
N ASP A 156 9.50 -11.45 19.27
CA ASP A 156 8.86 -12.45 20.13
C ASP A 156 9.77 -12.71 21.33
N LEU A 157 9.25 -12.45 22.53
CA LEU A 157 9.98 -12.53 23.80
C LEU A 157 9.39 -13.65 24.65
N THR A 158 10.25 -14.53 25.15
CA THR A 158 9.87 -15.44 26.23
C THR A 158 9.84 -14.64 27.54
N VAL A 159 8.76 -14.80 28.30
CA VAL A 159 8.57 -14.19 29.62
C VAL A 159 8.13 -15.23 30.65
N VAL A 160 8.75 -15.21 31.82
CA VAL A 160 8.39 -16.12 32.93
C VAL A 160 7.06 -15.71 33.55
N LYS A 161 6.31 -16.70 34.05
CA LYS A 161 5.08 -16.52 34.82
C LYS A 161 5.30 -16.86 36.28
N SER A 162 4.69 -16.12 37.21
CA SER A 162 4.73 -16.45 38.64
C SER A 162 4.21 -17.88 38.86
N SER A 163 5.02 -18.71 39.52
CA SER A 163 4.62 -20.06 39.93
C SER A 163 3.57 -20.07 41.04
N ALA A 164 3.42 -18.96 41.76
CA ALA A 164 2.45 -18.81 42.85
C ALA A 164 1.03 -18.45 42.39
N THR A 165 0.86 -17.80 41.23
CA THR A 165 -0.45 -17.25 40.79
C THR A 165 -0.78 -17.43 39.30
N ASP A 166 0.21 -17.41 38.41
CA ASP A 166 0.00 -17.51 36.96
C ASP A 166 0.31 -18.93 36.42
N GLY A 167 0.25 -19.94 37.29
CA GLY A 167 0.48 -21.36 36.96
C GLY A 167 1.93 -21.73 36.61
N GLY A 168 2.89 -20.81 36.76
CA GLY A 168 4.31 -21.05 36.45
C GLY A 168 4.60 -21.34 34.98
N GLY A 169 5.85 -21.70 34.68
CA GLY A 169 6.35 -21.82 33.30
C GLY A 169 6.60 -20.46 32.66
N SER A 170 6.54 -20.41 31.33
CA SER A 170 6.68 -19.17 30.55
C SER A 170 5.51 -18.96 29.60
N GLU A 171 5.46 -17.78 28.99
CA GLU A 171 4.61 -17.43 27.87
C GLU A 171 5.35 -16.54 26.86
N VAL A 172 4.79 -16.33 25.67
CA VAL A 172 5.38 -15.47 24.64
C VAL A 172 4.57 -14.19 24.46
N VAL A 173 5.25 -13.06 24.37
CA VAL A 173 4.70 -11.74 23.99
C VAL A 173 5.44 -11.22 22.76
N THR A 174 4.77 -10.44 21.92
CA THR A 174 5.38 -9.80 20.74
C THR A 174 5.41 -8.29 20.97
N ASP A 175 6.59 -7.69 21.01
CA ASP A 175 6.80 -6.27 21.32
C ASP A 175 7.80 -5.61 20.36
N LYS A 176 7.67 -4.29 20.16
CA LYS A 176 8.66 -3.46 19.45
C LYS A 176 9.72 -2.92 20.40
N VAL A 177 9.30 -2.52 21.59
CA VAL A 177 10.16 -1.99 22.65
C VAL A 177 9.88 -2.76 23.93
N PHE A 178 10.93 -3.23 24.59
CA PHE A 178 10.83 -4.17 25.71
C PHE A 178 11.86 -3.88 26.80
N LEU A 179 11.68 -4.53 27.95
CA LEU A 179 12.72 -4.61 28.99
C LEU A 179 13.50 -5.91 28.83
N LEU A 180 14.78 -5.89 29.17
CA LEU A 180 15.60 -7.10 29.24
C LEU A 180 15.17 -8.02 30.38
N SER A 181 15.50 -9.29 30.25
CA SER A 181 15.35 -10.33 31.27
C SER A 181 16.63 -10.52 32.08
N ASN A 182 16.54 -11.23 33.22
CA ASN A 182 17.69 -11.73 33.98
C ASN A 182 18.68 -12.48 33.06
N THR A 183 18.19 -13.37 32.20
CA THR A 183 19.02 -14.20 31.32
C THR A 183 19.82 -13.35 30.33
N GLU A 184 19.19 -12.36 29.70
CA GLU A 184 19.82 -11.49 28.69
C GLU A 184 20.88 -10.56 29.27
N VAL A 185 20.78 -10.20 30.55
CA VAL A 185 21.80 -9.44 31.28
C VAL A 185 22.81 -10.34 32.00
N GLY A 186 22.83 -11.66 31.75
CA GLY A 186 23.80 -12.57 32.36
C GLY A 186 23.62 -12.71 33.87
N LEU A 187 22.38 -12.92 34.31
CA LEU A 187 21.99 -13.24 35.69
C LEU A 187 21.20 -14.56 35.70
N ALA A 188 20.96 -15.09 36.89
CA ALA A 188 20.29 -16.39 37.04
C ALA A 188 18.81 -16.34 36.61
N ASP A 189 18.41 -17.37 35.86
CA ASP A 189 17.04 -17.62 35.42
C ASP A 189 16.05 -17.74 36.59
N GLU A 190 14.92 -17.01 36.54
CA GLU A 190 13.85 -17.20 37.53
C GLU A 190 13.15 -18.56 37.27
N GLY A 191 13.00 -19.36 38.33
CA GLY A 191 12.38 -20.68 38.22
C GLY A 191 13.14 -21.70 37.36
N GLY A 192 14.39 -21.40 36.96
CA GLY A 192 15.17 -22.24 36.03
C GLY A 192 14.71 -22.16 34.58
N ILE A 193 14.06 -21.05 34.18
CA ILE A 193 13.58 -20.82 32.82
C ILE A 193 14.38 -19.68 32.19
N ALA A 194 15.17 -20.00 31.17
CA ALA A 194 15.84 -19.02 30.33
C ALA A 194 14.82 -18.22 29.49
N GLU A 195 14.82 -16.90 29.62
CA GLU A 195 13.96 -15.98 28.84
C GLU A 195 14.58 -15.57 27.49
N GLY A 196 15.83 -15.97 27.25
CA GLY A 196 16.65 -15.66 26.08
C GLY A 196 18.06 -16.23 26.24
N SER A 197 19.07 -15.54 25.74
CA SER A 197 20.49 -15.79 26.04
C SER A 197 21.19 -14.49 26.43
N GLU A 198 22.32 -14.55 27.15
CA GLU A 198 23.08 -13.34 27.52
C GLU A 198 23.51 -12.57 26.27
N LEU A 199 23.21 -11.26 26.22
CA LEU A 199 23.58 -10.40 25.11
C LEU A 199 25.10 -10.12 25.14
N ALA A 200 25.71 -10.02 23.96
CA ALA A 200 27.15 -9.77 23.80
C ALA A 200 27.69 -8.59 24.63
N LEU A 201 26.90 -7.52 24.81
CA LEU A 201 27.26 -6.36 25.64
C LEU A 201 27.53 -6.70 27.11
N PHE A 202 26.71 -7.55 27.73
CA PHE A 202 26.84 -7.85 29.16
C PHE A 202 27.92 -8.90 29.45
N SER A 203 28.11 -9.84 28.53
CA SER A 203 29.17 -10.86 28.61
C SER A 203 30.56 -10.27 28.35
N ALA A 204 30.69 -9.35 27.39
CA ALA A 204 31.97 -8.67 27.11
C ALA A 204 32.28 -7.51 28.06
N LEU A 205 31.25 -6.77 28.52
CA LEU A 205 31.40 -5.48 29.19
C LEU A 205 30.42 -5.33 30.37
N SER A 206 30.64 -6.13 31.42
CA SER A 206 29.75 -6.21 32.61
C SER A 206 29.42 -4.88 33.30
N ALA A 207 30.23 -3.84 33.10
CA ALA A 207 29.97 -2.48 33.58
C ALA A 207 28.63 -1.91 33.08
N TYR A 208 28.16 -2.29 31.88
CA TYR A 208 26.88 -1.81 31.34
C TYR A 208 25.64 -2.32 32.08
N LYS A 209 25.79 -3.22 33.06
CA LYS A 209 24.69 -3.55 34.00
C LYS A 209 24.29 -2.31 34.79
N THR A 210 25.24 -1.44 35.15
CA THR A 210 24.96 -0.17 35.81
C THR A 210 24.73 0.94 34.78
N ALA A 211 23.78 1.83 35.04
CA ALA A 211 23.47 2.96 34.17
C ALA A 211 22.99 4.16 35.00
N PRO A 212 23.42 5.40 34.71
CA PRO A 212 22.89 6.60 35.36
C PRO A 212 21.53 7.00 34.78
N LEU A 213 20.85 7.92 35.45
CA LEU A 213 19.69 8.61 34.90
C LEU A 213 20.10 9.63 33.83
N THR A 214 19.25 9.84 32.83
CA THR A 214 19.38 11.01 31.95
C THR A 214 19.19 12.31 32.75
N GLN A 215 19.79 13.41 32.29
CA GLN A 215 19.60 14.71 32.92
C GLN A 215 18.13 15.16 32.89
N ALA A 216 17.38 14.80 31.84
CA ALA A 216 15.95 15.05 31.75
C ALA A 216 15.17 14.32 32.86
N ALA A 217 15.50 13.06 33.15
CA ALA A 217 14.88 12.29 34.23
C ALA A 217 15.17 12.91 35.60
N ILE A 218 16.44 13.25 35.89
CA ILE A 218 16.85 13.90 37.16
C ILE A 218 16.12 15.23 37.38
N SER A 219 15.89 16.00 36.31
CA SER A 219 15.32 17.35 36.41
C SER A 219 13.80 17.44 36.37
N ASN A 220 13.11 16.48 35.75
CA ASN A 220 11.68 16.63 35.42
C ASN A 220 10.77 15.49 35.89
N THR A 221 11.31 14.36 36.36
CA THR A 221 10.45 13.26 36.83
C THR A 221 9.65 13.65 38.06
N LYS A 222 8.47 13.03 38.19
CA LYS A 222 7.55 13.24 39.32
C LYS A 222 7.89 12.36 40.53
N ALA A 223 8.64 11.27 40.32
CA ALA A 223 8.94 10.31 41.39
C ALA A 223 9.72 10.94 42.55
N THR A 224 9.34 10.57 43.77
CA THR A 224 9.96 11.05 45.02
C THR A 224 11.16 10.19 45.42
N GLY A 225 11.99 10.68 46.35
CA GLY A 225 13.12 9.93 46.91
C GLY A 225 14.42 9.93 46.10
N ILE A 226 14.48 10.61 44.95
CA ILE A 226 15.68 10.69 44.10
C ILE A 226 16.67 11.71 44.68
N PRO A 227 17.94 11.36 44.91
CA PRO A 227 18.96 12.32 45.32
C PRO A 227 19.23 13.36 44.22
N SER A 228 19.22 14.65 44.56
CA SER A 228 19.64 15.71 43.64
C SER A 228 20.85 16.48 44.21
N PRO A 229 21.96 16.64 43.46
CA PRO A 229 22.22 16.07 42.13
C PRO A 229 22.64 14.59 42.22
N MET A 230 22.11 13.75 41.32
CA MET A 230 22.58 12.38 41.15
C MET A 230 23.73 12.32 40.14
N THR A 231 24.85 11.72 40.52
CA THR A 231 26.06 11.57 39.66
C THR A 231 26.52 10.12 39.48
N GLY A 232 25.72 9.15 39.96
CA GLY A 232 26.02 7.72 39.89
C GLY A 232 24.97 6.92 39.13
N SER A 233 25.16 5.60 39.10
CA SER A 233 24.20 4.65 38.54
C SER A 233 22.93 4.55 39.39
N TRP A 234 21.78 4.31 38.76
CA TRP A 234 20.49 4.10 39.43
C TRP A 234 19.94 2.69 39.15
N GLU A 235 18.87 2.36 39.86
CA GLU A 235 18.16 1.09 39.71
C GLU A 235 17.21 1.09 38.50
N TRP A 236 17.12 -0.04 37.78
CA TRP A 236 16.27 -0.16 36.59
C TRP A 236 15.63 -1.54 36.38
N TRP A 237 14.39 -1.55 35.90
CA TRP A 237 13.55 -2.75 35.78
C TRP A 237 14.02 -3.76 34.73
N LEU A 238 13.85 -5.03 35.06
CA LEU A 238 13.85 -6.15 34.11
C LEU A 238 12.39 -6.62 33.87
N ARG A 239 12.14 -7.34 32.78
CA ARG A 239 10.82 -7.98 32.54
C ARG A 239 10.57 -9.22 33.41
N THR A 240 11.62 -9.77 34.02
CA THR A 240 11.57 -11.02 34.77
C THR A 240 10.82 -10.82 36.10
N PRO A 241 9.75 -11.59 36.38
CA PRO A 241 9.09 -11.56 37.67
C PRO A 241 9.92 -12.23 38.78
N LYS A 242 9.46 -12.09 40.03
CA LYS A 242 9.74 -13.04 41.11
C LYS A 242 8.61 -14.05 41.25
N THR A 243 8.90 -15.10 42.02
CA THR A 243 7.90 -16.07 42.50
C THR A 243 6.68 -15.36 43.15
N ASP A 244 6.92 -14.36 44.01
CA ASP A 244 5.86 -13.54 44.63
C ASP A 244 5.12 -12.66 43.61
N PRO A 245 3.76 -12.65 43.59
CA PRO A 245 2.95 -12.26 42.43
C PRO A 245 2.90 -10.76 42.10
N PHE A 246 3.63 -9.95 42.84
CA PHE A 246 3.65 -8.48 42.81
C PHE A 246 5.08 -7.94 42.82
N ILE A 247 6.09 -8.81 42.80
CA ILE A 247 7.50 -8.43 42.85
C ILE A 247 8.13 -8.64 41.46
N VAL A 248 8.82 -7.62 40.96
CA VAL A 248 9.55 -7.63 39.68
C VAL A 248 11.05 -7.46 39.95
N ASN A 249 11.88 -8.12 39.16
CA ASN A 249 13.34 -7.97 39.27
C ASN A 249 13.82 -6.65 38.69
N PHE A 250 14.89 -6.12 39.27
CA PHE A 250 15.58 -4.92 38.80
C PHE A 250 17.09 -5.05 39.01
N ILE A 251 17.87 -4.29 38.26
CA ILE A 251 19.31 -4.15 38.48
C ILE A 251 19.56 -3.02 39.46
N ALA A 252 20.22 -3.30 40.57
CA ALA A 252 20.60 -2.32 41.58
C ALA A 252 21.77 -1.42 41.09
N PRO A 253 22.04 -0.27 41.74
CA PRO A 253 23.12 0.65 41.35
C PRO A 253 24.53 0.03 41.27
N ASP A 254 24.78 -1.07 41.97
CA ASP A 254 26.03 -1.82 41.96
C ASP A 254 26.09 -2.92 40.87
N GLY A 255 25.03 -3.09 40.09
CA GLY A 255 24.90 -4.09 39.02
C GLY A 255 24.37 -5.45 39.50
N SER A 256 24.01 -5.58 40.78
CA SER A 256 23.45 -6.82 41.34
C SER A 256 21.95 -6.97 41.04
N LEU A 257 21.46 -8.22 41.14
CA LEU A 257 20.03 -8.51 41.04
C LEU A 257 19.32 -8.15 42.35
N SER A 258 18.29 -7.32 42.26
CA SER A 258 17.37 -7.02 43.35
C SER A 258 15.92 -7.10 42.86
N ALA A 259 14.95 -6.90 43.75
CA ALA A 259 13.54 -6.99 43.40
C ALA A 259 12.67 -6.03 44.25
N ASN A 260 11.64 -5.44 43.64
CA ASN A 260 10.76 -4.45 44.27
C ASN A 260 9.30 -4.66 43.80
N TYR A 261 8.35 -3.98 44.43
CA TYR A 261 6.93 -4.05 44.09
C TYR A 261 6.66 -3.48 42.70
N ALA A 262 5.80 -4.12 41.92
CA ALA A 262 5.49 -3.72 40.55
C ALA A 262 4.98 -2.28 40.46
N ASN A 263 4.30 -1.80 41.50
CA ASN A 263 3.80 -0.43 41.57
C ASN A 263 4.80 0.62 42.06
N THR A 264 6.07 0.29 42.32
CA THR A 264 7.08 1.25 42.77
C THR A 264 7.49 2.21 41.65
N GLY A 265 7.06 3.47 41.74
CA GLY A 265 7.32 4.50 40.73
C GLY A 265 8.75 5.03 40.60
N SER A 266 9.65 4.74 41.55
CA SER A 266 11.01 5.31 41.62
C SER A 266 12.09 4.52 40.87
N ILE A 267 11.76 3.34 40.32
CA ILE A 267 12.70 2.48 39.59
C ILE A 267 12.76 2.87 38.12
N GLY A 268 13.95 2.75 37.53
CA GLY A 268 14.27 3.18 36.18
C GLY A 268 13.67 2.35 35.05
N VAL A 269 13.26 3.03 34.00
CA VAL A 269 12.96 2.44 32.69
C VAL A 269 14.20 2.54 31.80
N ARG A 270 14.72 1.39 31.38
CA ARG A 270 15.82 1.27 30.42
C ARG A 270 15.38 0.36 29.25
N PRO A 271 14.76 0.91 28.21
CA PRO A 271 14.17 0.12 27.14
C PRO A 271 15.22 -0.51 26.23
N SER A 272 14.80 -1.54 25.50
CA SER A 272 15.54 -2.23 24.45
C SER A 272 14.65 -2.46 23.24
N LEU A 273 15.23 -2.60 22.05
CA LEU A 273 14.51 -2.88 20.80
C LEU A 273 15.41 -3.61 19.79
N ASN A 274 14.80 -4.25 18.80
CA ASN A 274 15.52 -4.79 17.64
C ASN A 274 15.26 -3.94 16.40
N ILE A 275 16.31 -3.69 15.62
CA ILE A 275 16.25 -2.95 14.36
C ILE A 275 16.83 -3.81 13.25
N ASN A 276 16.38 -3.63 12.00
CA ASN A 276 16.93 -4.39 10.88
C ASN A 276 18.43 -4.07 10.65
N ASP A 277 19.24 -5.09 10.39
CA ASP A 277 20.70 -4.96 10.31
C ASP A 277 21.21 -4.15 9.10
N THR A 278 20.42 -4.04 8.02
CA THR A 278 20.74 -3.17 6.87
C THR A 278 20.35 -1.69 7.08
N THR A 279 19.78 -1.33 8.24
CA THR A 279 19.41 0.05 8.54
C THR A 279 20.63 0.97 8.47
N LEU A 280 20.51 2.06 7.72
CA LEU A 280 21.63 2.98 7.49
C LEU A 280 21.83 3.94 8.67
N VAL A 281 23.09 4.16 9.02
CA VAL A 281 23.57 5.12 10.02
C VAL A 281 24.73 5.93 9.44
N SER A 282 25.07 7.05 10.09
CA SER A 282 26.18 7.90 9.69
C SER A 282 27.53 7.14 9.70
N ASP A 283 28.47 7.56 8.85
CA ASP A 283 29.82 6.99 8.87
C ASP A 283 30.66 7.51 10.05
N ASP A 284 30.42 8.75 10.46
CA ASP A 284 31.06 9.41 11.61
C ASP A 284 30.07 9.52 12.80
N VAL A 285 30.62 9.58 14.01
CA VAL A 285 29.86 9.89 15.23
C VAL A 285 29.71 11.40 15.44
N ASP A 286 28.64 11.80 16.13
CA ASP A 286 28.40 13.18 16.54
C ASP A 286 29.20 13.60 17.79
N SER A 287 28.93 14.80 18.32
CA SER A 287 29.61 15.36 19.49
C SER A 287 29.49 14.51 20.77
N ASP A 288 28.49 13.64 20.84
CA ASP A 288 28.20 12.81 22.02
C ASP A 288 28.76 11.39 21.85
N GLY A 289 29.46 11.16 20.73
CA GLY A 289 30.03 9.87 20.34
C GLY A 289 28.99 8.89 19.80
N ALA A 290 27.86 9.37 19.29
CA ALA A 290 26.80 8.55 18.73
C ALA A 290 26.67 8.68 17.21
N TYR A 291 26.44 7.56 16.53
CA TYR A 291 26.00 7.56 15.15
C TYR A 291 24.54 8.02 15.06
N THR A 292 24.15 8.70 13.99
CA THR A 292 22.76 9.10 13.75
C THR A 292 22.09 8.19 12.73
N LEU A 293 20.81 7.90 12.90
CA LEU A 293 20.02 7.18 11.90
C LEU A 293 19.97 7.98 10.58
N GLU A 294 20.49 7.38 9.50
CA GLU A 294 20.39 7.93 8.15
C GLU A 294 19.02 7.57 7.58
N ILE A 295 18.01 8.29 8.05
CA ILE A 295 16.73 8.39 7.34
C ILE A 295 17.06 8.87 5.92
N PRO A 296 16.60 8.22 4.84
CA PRO A 296 16.87 8.69 3.48
C PRO A 296 16.38 10.13 3.29
N THR A 297 17.29 11.10 3.44
CA THR A 297 17.06 12.54 3.31
C THR A 297 16.96 12.98 1.85
N GLY A 298 16.50 12.06 0.99
CA GLY A 298 15.92 12.42 -0.29
C GLY A 298 14.74 13.34 -0.02
N THR A 299 14.99 14.65 -0.10
CA THR A 299 13.97 15.68 -0.26
C THR A 299 12.93 15.12 -1.23
N PRO A 300 11.62 15.10 -0.88
CA PRO A 300 10.62 14.52 -1.76
C PRO A 300 10.78 15.12 -3.15
N GLN A 301 11.27 14.34 -4.11
CA GLN A 301 11.20 14.77 -5.48
C GLN A 301 9.72 14.90 -5.78
N THR A 302 9.30 16.12 -6.09
CA THR A 302 7.94 16.44 -6.46
C THR A 302 7.64 15.78 -7.79
N VAL A 303 7.29 14.50 -7.73
CA VAL A 303 6.50 13.84 -8.76
C VAL A 303 5.16 14.59 -8.75
N THR A 304 5.03 15.55 -9.65
CA THR A 304 3.77 16.23 -9.92
C THR A 304 2.80 15.22 -10.52
N ILE A 305 2.17 14.42 -9.65
CA ILE A 305 1.05 13.59 -10.01
C ILE A 305 -0.09 14.55 -10.37
N TYR A 306 -0.55 14.48 -11.62
CA TYR A 306 -1.78 15.14 -12.03
C TYR A 306 -2.96 14.55 -11.25
N THR A 307 -3.26 15.13 -10.08
CA THR A 307 -4.51 14.86 -9.37
C THR A 307 -5.65 15.46 -10.17
N LYS A 308 -6.13 14.69 -11.15
CA LYS A 308 -7.48 14.83 -11.69
C LYS A 308 -8.40 14.87 -10.49
N ARG A 309 -9.14 15.98 -10.32
CA ARG A 309 -10.03 16.24 -9.19
C ARG A 309 -11.07 15.12 -9.07
N ILE A 310 -10.75 14.08 -8.30
CA ILE A 310 -11.70 13.10 -7.83
C ILE A 310 -12.54 13.84 -6.79
N VAL A 311 -13.76 14.17 -7.20
CA VAL A 311 -14.85 14.42 -6.25
C VAL A 311 -14.90 13.20 -5.34
N GLU A 312 -14.85 13.38 -4.01
CA GLU A 312 -15.00 12.27 -3.07
C GLU A 312 -16.30 11.51 -3.41
N VAL A 313 -16.16 10.35 -4.03
CA VAL A 313 -17.21 9.35 -4.04
C VAL A 313 -17.04 8.57 -2.75
N SER A 314 -17.95 8.84 -1.82
CA SER A 314 -18.28 8.03 -0.65
C SER A 314 -17.81 6.58 -0.74
N SER A 315 -17.13 6.11 0.31
CA SER A 315 -16.92 4.69 0.69
C SER A 315 -17.64 3.67 -0.21
N GLY A 316 -17.05 3.41 -1.38
CA GLY A 316 -17.61 2.51 -2.37
C GLY A 316 -17.09 1.11 -2.07
N THR A 317 -17.99 0.21 -1.66
CA THR A 317 -17.71 -1.23 -1.50
C THR A 317 -16.77 -1.74 -2.59
N SER A 318 -15.71 -2.41 -2.19
CA SER A 318 -14.70 -2.94 -3.11
C SER A 318 -15.30 -3.98 -4.05
N ASN A 319 -15.01 -3.86 -5.35
CA ASN A 319 -15.37 -4.89 -6.30
C ASN A 319 -14.42 -6.08 -6.13
N LYS A 320 -14.96 -7.30 -6.19
CA LYS A 320 -14.13 -8.52 -6.22
C LYS A 320 -13.65 -8.79 -7.65
N ILE A 321 -12.46 -9.35 -7.79
CA ILE A 321 -11.93 -9.80 -9.08
C ILE A 321 -12.83 -10.84 -9.76
N SER A 322 -13.52 -11.68 -8.98
CA SER A 322 -14.56 -12.62 -9.47
C SER A 322 -15.70 -11.96 -10.25
N ASN A 323 -16.02 -10.69 -9.96
CA ASN A 323 -17.08 -9.95 -10.65
C ASN A 323 -16.66 -9.39 -12.01
N LEU A 324 -15.35 -9.38 -12.32
CA LEU A 324 -14.86 -8.93 -13.62
C LEU A 324 -15.23 -9.93 -14.72
N SER A 325 -15.38 -9.44 -15.94
CA SER A 325 -15.66 -10.26 -17.12
C SER A 325 -14.36 -10.85 -17.66
N VAL A 326 -14.46 -12.00 -18.34
CA VAL A 326 -13.36 -12.49 -19.19
C VAL A 326 -13.04 -11.42 -20.24
N GLY A 327 -11.76 -11.10 -20.42
CA GLY A 327 -11.31 -9.97 -21.23
C GLY A 327 -11.18 -8.63 -20.50
N ASP A 328 -11.60 -8.50 -19.23
CA ASP A 328 -11.29 -7.30 -18.44
C ASP A 328 -9.80 -7.26 -18.07
N LYS A 329 -9.22 -6.06 -18.10
CA LYS A 329 -7.80 -5.83 -17.81
C LYS A 329 -7.57 -5.51 -16.33
N ILE A 330 -6.44 -5.95 -15.78
CA ILE A 330 -6.01 -5.69 -14.40
C ILE A 330 -4.51 -5.36 -14.38
N LYS A 331 -4.08 -4.37 -13.59
CA LYS A 331 -2.68 -4.12 -13.25
C LYS A 331 -2.29 -4.82 -11.95
N LEU A 332 -1.20 -5.58 -12.01
CA LEU A 332 -0.67 -6.40 -10.91
C LEU A 332 0.83 -6.61 -11.12
N GLY A 333 1.66 -6.27 -10.14
CA GLY A 333 3.11 -6.31 -10.23
C GLY A 333 3.69 -5.29 -11.21
N LYS A 334 5.03 -5.21 -11.22
CA LYS A 334 5.79 -4.43 -12.18
C LYS A 334 6.85 -5.29 -12.86
N TYR A 335 7.34 -4.81 -13.99
CA TYR A 335 8.46 -5.43 -14.68
C TYR A 335 9.38 -4.40 -15.33
N GLN A 336 10.66 -4.75 -15.40
CA GLN A 336 11.70 -4.03 -16.12
C GLN A 336 12.41 -5.05 -17.03
N VAL A 337 12.27 -4.85 -18.33
CA VAL A 337 12.92 -5.60 -19.41
C VAL A 337 14.42 -5.55 -19.23
N GLU A 338 15.07 -4.38 -19.32
CA GLU A 338 16.52 -4.25 -19.14
C GLU A 338 16.93 -3.11 -18.21
N SER A 339 17.23 -1.90 -18.68
CA SER A 339 17.73 -0.80 -17.83
C SER A 339 16.77 0.39 -17.69
N GLU A 340 15.55 0.27 -18.21
CA GLU A 340 14.52 1.31 -18.17
C GLU A 340 13.77 1.39 -16.82
N THR A 341 12.73 2.21 -16.72
CA THR A 341 11.87 2.29 -15.54
C THR A 341 10.97 1.05 -15.39
N GLU A 342 10.78 0.56 -14.16
CA GLU A 342 9.80 -0.51 -13.88
C GLU A 342 8.36 -0.05 -14.17
N GLU A 343 7.72 -0.68 -15.15
CA GLU A 343 6.35 -0.39 -15.55
C GLU A 343 5.34 -1.43 -15.01
N PRO A 344 4.08 -1.05 -14.73
CA PRO A 344 3.05 -2.00 -14.29
C PRO A 344 2.74 -3.05 -15.35
N ILE A 345 2.66 -4.32 -14.96
CA ILE A 345 2.23 -5.38 -15.87
C ILE A 345 0.70 -5.32 -16.02
N VAL A 346 0.22 -5.27 -17.27
CA VAL A 346 -1.20 -5.36 -17.58
C VAL A 346 -1.56 -6.80 -17.93
N TRP A 347 -2.51 -7.34 -17.17
CA TRP A 347 -3.06 -8.68 -17.30
C TRP A 347 -4.50 -8.60 -17.81
N VAL A 348 -5.01 -9.72 -18.31
CA VAL A 348 -6.38 -9.94 -18.77
C VAL A 348 -6.98 -11.12 -18.03
N VAL A 349 -8.23 -11.00 -17.58
CA VAL A 349 -9.00 -12.12 -17.02
C VAL A 349 -9.18 -13.18 -18.12
N ALA A 350 -8.47 -14.30 -17.97
CA ALA A 350 -8.48 -15.40 -18.92
C ALA A 350 -9.63 -16.38 -18.65
N ASP A 351 -9.83 -16.75 -17.39
CA ASP A 351 -10.94 -17.60 -16.93
C ASP A 351 -11.16 -17.47 -15.40
N LYS A 352 -12.21 -18.09 -14.86
CA LYS A 352 -12.61 -17.99 -13.45
C LYS A 352 -13.12 -19.33 -12.91
N ASN A 353 -12.49 -19.83 -11.85
CA ASN A 353 -12.87 -21.05 -11.11
C ASN A 353 -13.10 -22.27 -12.03
N HIS A 354 -12.21 -22.46 -13.00
CA HIS A 354 -12.26 -23.56 -13.96
C HIS A 354 -11.59 -24.84 -13.41
N THR A 355 -11.89 -25.99 -14.02
CA THR A 355 -11.48 -27.29 -13.49
C THR A 355 -10.02 -27.58 -13.78
N GLY A 356 -9.30 -28.10 -12.77
CA GLY A 356 -7.87 -28.42 -12.84
C GLY A 356 -6.97 -27.35 -12.21
N TYR A 357 -7.54 -26.21 -11.81
CA TYR A 357 -6.86 -25.07 -11.22
C TYR A 357 -7.32 -24.84 -9.76
N PRO A 358 -6.64 -24.01 -8.96
CA PRO A 358 -7.03 -23.72 -7.58
C PRO A 358 -8.50 -23.29 -7.45
N ALA A 359 -9.24 -23.89 -6.52
CA ALA A 359 -10.65 -23.56 -6.31
C ALA A 359 -10.82 -22.11 -5.81
N ASN A 360 -11.87 -21.43 -6.27
CA ASN A 360 -12.14 -20.01 -6.00
C ASN A 360 -10.97 -19.12 -6.43
N SER A 361 -10.50 -19.32 -7.67
CA SER A 361 -9.47 -18.50 -8.31
C SER A 361 -9.97 -17.77 -9.56
N VAL A 362 -9.25 -16.72 -9.95
CA VAL A 362 -9.31 -16.09 -11.26
C VAL A 362 -7.96 -16.26 -11.94
N THR A 363 -7.97 -16.78 -13.16
CA THR A 363 -6.76 -16.95 -13.97
C THR A 363 -6.52 -15.70 -14.79
N LEU A 364 -5.33 -15.14 -14.68
CA LEU A 364 -4.87 -13.97 -15.40
C LEU A 364 -3.80 -14.36 -16.41
N VAL A 365 -3.80 -13.76 -17.60
CA VAL A 365 -2.71 -13.85 -18.59
C VAL A 365 -2.22 -12.44 -18.92
N ALA A 366 -0.92 -12.25 -19.15
CA ALA A 366 -0.41 -10.96 -19.59
C ALA A 366 -1.11 -10.52 -20.89
N GLU A 367 -1.55 -9.25 -20.96
CA GLU A 367 -2.27 -8.73 -22.13
C GLU A 367 -1.42 -8.90 -23.39
N LYS A 368 -0.14 -8.56 -23.26
CA LYS A 368 0.88 -8.53 -24.30
C LYS A 368 2.07 -9.40 -23.91
N VAL A 369 2.94 -9.67 -24.89
CA VAL A 369 4.27 -10.24 -24.65
C VAL A 369 5.11 -9.21 -23.87
N ILE A 370 5.59 -9.58 -22.69
CA ILE A 370 6.23 -8.63 -21.77
C ILE A 370 7.74 -8.49 -21.99
N ASP A 371 8.37 -9.50 -22.58
CA ASP A 371 9.78 -9.51 -23.00
C ASP A 371 10.05 -10.65 -23.99
N LEU A 372 11.24 -10.68 -24.59
CA LEU A 372 11.78 -11.79 -25.37
C LEU A 372 12.87 -12.52 -24.56
N ARG A 373 12.67 -13.81 -24.28
CA ARG A 373 13.63 -14.65 -23.54
C ARG A 373 13.63 -16.07 -24.12
N GLY A 374 14.77 -16.76 -24.02
CA GLY A 374 14.85 -18.18 -24.37
C GLY A 374 14.10 -19.04 -23.35
N PHE A 375 13.58 -20.19 -23.81
CA PHE A 375 12.93 -21.16 -22.93
C PHE A 375 13.97 -21.85 -22.05
N ASP A 376 15.06 -22.35 -22.66
CA ASP A 376 16.12 -23.07 -21.97
C ASP A 376 17.46 -23.05 -22.73
N GLY A 377 18.58 -22.91 -22.03
CA GLY A 377 19.91 -22.77 -22.64
C GLY A 377 20.50 -24.07 -23.20
N LYS A 378 21.49 -23.95 -24.11
CA LYS A 378 22.25 -25.10 -24.66
C LYS A 378 22.92 -25.95 -23.58
N GLU A 379 22.54 -27.22 -23.48
CA GLU A 379 23.11 -28.19 -22.53
C GLU A 379 24.39 -28.83 -23.10
N ALA A 380 25.48 -28.07 -23.30
CA ALA A 380 26.63 -28.50 -24.12
C ALA A 380 27.22 -29.90 -23.79
N GLY A 381 27.12 -30.37 -22.53
CA GLY A 381 27.55 -31.70 -22.11
C GLY A 381 26.56 -32.86 -22.36
N ASN A 382 25.33 -32.58 -22.78
CA ASN A 382 24.29 -33.60 -22.99
C ASN A 382 24.65 -34.53 -24.16
N GLN A 383 24.54 -35.84 -23.94
CA GLN A 383 24.85 -36.87 -24.93
C GLN A 383 23.85 -36.90 -26.10
N TYR A 384 22.63 -36.38 -25.90
CA TYR A 384 21.68 -36.17 -26.99
C TYR A 384 22.02 -34.86 -27.72
N GLY A 385 22.65 -34.99 -28.89
CA GLY A 385 23.18 -33.86 -29.67
C GLY A 385 22.16 -32.76 -29.99
N GLY A 386 20.85 -33.06 -29.97
CA GLY A 386 19.80 -32.04 -30.03
C GLY A 386 19.81 -31.08 -28.84
N ARG A 387 19.72 -31.58 -27.60
CA ARG A 387 19.74 -30.74 -26.38
C ARG A 387 21.07 -30.02 -26.20
N SER A 388 22.18 -30.66 -26.57
CA SER A 388 23.52 -30.05 -26.59
C SER A 388 23.62 -28.80 -27.47
N ASN A 389 22.91 -28.77 -28.62
CA ASN A 389 22.95 -27.64 -29.55
C ASN A 389 21.77 -26.65 -29.39
N TYR A 390 20.66 -27.06 -28.78
CA TYR A 390 19.37 -26.35 -28.84
C TYR A 390 18.61 -26.22 -27.51
N GLY A 391 19.15 -26.75 -26.40
CA GLY A 391 18.52 -26.71 -25.07
C GLY A 391 17.42 -27.76 -24.87
N SER A 392 16.84 -27.80 -23.66
CA SER A 392 15.79 -28.76 -23.30
C SER A 392 14.39 -28.19 -23.44
N ASN A 393 13.48 -28.93 -24.09
CA ASN A 393 12.06 -28.55 -24.13
C ASN A 393 11.28 -28.92 -22.85
N ARG A 394 11.95 -29.40 -21.80
CA ARG A 394 11.30 -29.84 -20.56
C ARG A 394 11.00 -28.67 -19.63
N TYR A 395 9.74 -28.22 -19.61
CA TYR A 395 9.29 -27.08 -18.80
C TYR A 395 9.66 -27.15 -17.31
N ARG A 396 9.73 -28.34 -16.68
CA ARG A 396 10.08 -28.47 -15.25
C ARG A 396 11.43 -27.82 -14.92
N THR A 397 12.46 -28.12 -15.72
CA THR A 397 13.84 -27.71 -15.47
C THR A 397 14.18 -26.37 -16.11
N SER A 398 13.40 -25.94 -17.11
CA SER A 398 13.73 -24.82 -17.99
C SER A 398 14.12 -23.54 -17.27
N ASN A 399 15.16 -22.88 -17.79
CA ASN A 399 15.62 -21.58 -17.30
C ASN A 399 14.47 -20.57 -17.14
N LEU A 400 13.55 -20.52 -18.11
CA LEU A 400 12.39 -19.62 -18.11
C LEU A 400 11.43 -19.88 -16.93
N ARG A 401 11.17 -21.16 -16.57
CA ARG A 401 10.32 -21.48 -15.41
C ARG A 401 10.97 -21.07 -14.09
N GLN A 402 12.27 -21.33 -13.94
CA GLN A 402 13.04 -20.95 -12.75
C GLN A 402 13.02 -19.42 -12.55
N TRP A 403 13.25 -18.67 -13.63
CA TRP A 403 13.21 -17.21 -13.62
C TRP A 403 11.82 -16.65 -13.27
N LEU A 404 10.74 -17.17 -13.89
CA LEU A 404 9.36 -16.74 -13.65
C LEU A 404 8.90 -16.92 -12.19
N ASN A 405 9.49 -17.87 -11.45
CA ASN A 405 9.05 -18.24 -10.09
C ASN A 405 10.05 -17.84 -8.98
N SER A 406 11.02 -16.96 -9.27
CA SER A 406 12.02 -16.53 -8.29
C SER A 406 11.93 -15.04 -7.95
N SER A 407 12.17 -14.70 -6.68
CA SER A 407 12.40 -13.34 -6.19
C SER A 407 13.88 -13.05 -5.91
N GLY A 408 14.80 -13.96 -6.23
CA GLY A 408 16.25 -13.80 -5.98
C GLY A 408 16.90 -12.68 -6.80
N ALA A 409 18.10 -12.24 -6.39
CA ALA A 409 18.85 -11.25 -7.14
C ALA A 409 19.40 -11.81 -8.47
N ALA A 410 20.09 -10.97 -9.25
CA ALA A 410 20.72 -11.42 -10.48
C ALA A 410 21.77 -12.51 -10.19
N SER A 411 21.83 -13.53 -11.05
CA SER A 411 22.64 -14.75 -10.87
C SER A 411 22.33 -15.64 -9.64
N GLU A 412 21.39 -15.26 -8.76
CA GLU A 412 21.01 -16.08 -7.57
C GLU A 412 19.78 -16.98 -7.81
N TRP A 413 18.97 -16.68 -8.83
CA TRP A 413 17.66 -17.33 -9.03
C TRP A 413 17.72 -18.70 -9.71
N PHE A 414 18.82 -19.01 -10.40
CA PHE A 414 19.01 -20.27 -11.12
C PHE A 414 19.74 -21.29 -10.26
N THR A 415 19.32 -22.56 -10.33
CA THR A 415 20.07 -23.69 -9.77
C THR A 415 19.93 -24.88 -10.71
N PRO A 416 21.05 -25.49 -11.17
CA PRO A 416 21.01 -26.65 -12.08
C PRO A 416 20.14 -27.79 -11.52
N GLN A 417 19.12 -28.20 -12.27
CA GLN A 417 18.14 -29.21 -11.86
C GLN A 417 18.48 -30.58 -12.46
N ASN A 418 19.35 -31.30 -11.78
CA ASN A 418 19.68 -32.68 -12.14
C ASN A 418 18.53 -33.63 -11.79
N LEU A 419 17.81 -34.12 -12.80
CA LEU A 419 16.75 -35.11 -12.62
C LEU A 419 17.22 -36.50 -13.07
N GLU A 420 17.20 -37.45 -12.13
CA GLU A 420 17.10 -38.88 -12.47
C GLU A 420 15.70 -39.13 -13.03
N ASP A 421 15.52 -39.07 -14.36
CA ASP A 421 14.35 -39.71 -14.94
C ASP A 421 14.52 -41.24 -14.89
N GLY A 422 13.46 -41.94 -14.48
CA GLY A 422 13.50 -43.37 -14.17
C GLY A 422 13.52 -44.29 -15.40
N THR A 423 14.21 -43.90 -16.47
CA THR A 423 14.39 -44.74 -17.67
C THR A 423 15.31 -45.93 -17.35
N THR A 424 14.70 -47.12 -17.23
CA THR A 424 15.39 -48.36 -16.86
C THR A 424 16.03 -49.10 -18.05
N ASP A 425 16.05 -48.49 -19.24
CA ASP A 425 16.50 -49.10 -20.51
C ASP A 425 17.97 -48.81 -20.87
N GLY A 426 18.80 -48.43 -19.88
CA GLY A 426 20.25 -48.29 -20.04
C GLY A 426 20.75 -47.15 -20.95
N THR A 427 19.86 -46.40 -21.60
CA THR A 427 20.17 -45.19 -22.37
C THR A 427 20.12 -43.95 -21.47
N THR A 428 21.13 -43.79 -20.62
CA THR A 428 21.21 -42.69 -19.63
C THR A 428 21.46 -41.33 -20.31
N TYR A 429 20.40 -40.69 -20.80
CA TYR A 429 20.38 -39.27 -21.20
C TYR A 429 19.96 -38.35 -20.04
N ALA A 430 20.32 -38.75 -18.80
CA ALA A 430 19.93 -38.04 -17.58
C ALA A 430 20.28 -36.54 -17.68
N ASN A 431 19.35 -35.69 -17.23
CA ASN A 431 19.44 -34.23 -17.32
C ASN A 431 20.46 -33.65 -16.32
N GLY A 432 21.70 -34.17 -16.30
CA GLY A 432 22.81 -33.71 -15.46
C GLY A 432 23.58 -32.52 -16.05
N TYR A 433 22.99 -31.84 -17.03
CA TYR A 433 23.65 -30.85 -17.90
C TYR A 433 22.83 -29.55 -18.05
N ASP A 434 21.86 -29.32 -17.15
CA ASP A 434 21.07 -28.08 -17.08
C ASP A 434 21.99 -26.87 -17.09
N ALA A 435 21.81 -26.01 -18.09
CA ALA A 435 22.76 -24.99 -18.47
C ALA A 435 22.50 -23.68 -17.74
N SER A 436 23.57 -23.04 -17.25
CA SER A 436 23.48 -21.68 -16.71
C SER A 436 22.89 -20.73 -17.76
N PRO A 437 21.96 -19.84 -17.40
CA PRO A 437 21.24 -18.99 -18.33
C PRO A 437 22.08 -17.76 -18.74
N ILE A 438 23.27 -18.00 -19.27
CA ILE A 438 24.18 -17.00 -19.84
C ILE A 438 23.88 -16.78 -21.33
N ASP A 439 24.15 -15.57 -21.84
CA ASP A 439 23.77 -15.18 -23.21
C ASP A 439 24.38 -16.08 -24.31
N ASP A 440 25.58 -16.64 -24.12
CA ASP A 440 26.23 -17.57 -25.06
C ASP A 440 25.42 -18.87 -25.31
N ASN A 441 24.57 -19.25 -24.35
CA ASN A 441 23.73 -20.45 -24.45
C ASN A 441 22.47 -20.22 -25.30
N PHE A 442 22.20 -19.00 -25.77
CA PHE A 442 21.00 -18.65 -26.54
C PHE A 442 21.33 -18.17 -27.97
N SER A 443 20.56 -18.64 -28.96
CA SER A 443 20.80 -18.33 -30.37
C SER A 443 19.59 -18.58 -31.26
N LYS A 444 19.48 -17.82 -32.36
CA LYS A 444 18.52 -18.07 -33.46
C LYS A 444 19.29 -18.22 -34.77
N ASP A 445 18.98 -19.24 -35.57
CA ASP A 445 19.63 -19.50 -36.86
C ASP A 445 21.17 -19.41 -36.80
N SER A 446 21.75 -20.04 -35.78
CA SER A 446 23.19 -20.02 -35.46
C SER A 446 23.80 -18.64 -35.11
N LYS A 447 23.00 -17.58 -34.97
CA LYS A 447 23.43 -16.25 -34.47
C LYS A 447 23.20 -16.16 -32.97
N ALA A 448 24.16 -15.57 -32.24
CA ALA A 448 23.99 -15.28 -30.82
C ALA A 448 22.75 -14.40 -30.59
N CYS A 449 21.87 -14.81 -29.69
CA CYS A 449 20.60 -14.14 -29.43
C CYS A 449 20.48 -13.90 -27.93
N PRO A 450 21.16 -12.87 -27.39
CA PRO A 450 21.24 -12.64 -25.95
C PRO A 450 19.86 -12.42 -25.34
N THR A 451 19.66 -12.99 -24.17
CA THR A 451 18.41 -12.95 -23.41
C THR A 451 18.50 -12.03 -22.21
N GLY A 452 19.70 -11.80 -21.65
CA GLY A 452 19.96 -10.96 -20.48
C GLY A 452 19.68 -11.58 -19.11
N TYR A 453 19.37 -12.86 -19.06
CA TYR A 453 19.08 -13.61 -17.83
C TYR A 453 20.18 -13.49 -16.77
N ASP A 454 21.45 -13.58 -17.18
CA ASP A 454 22.66 -13.48 -16.35
C ASP A 454 22.73 -12.18 -15.51
N THR A 455 22.27 -11.08 -16.06
CA THR A 455 22.24 -9.75 -15.43
C THR A 455 20.92 -9.43 -14.74
N LYS A 456 19.91 -10.31 -14.82
CA LYS A 456 18.54 -10.03 -14.40
C LYS A 456 18.16 -10.76 -13.13
N LYS A 457 17.43 -10.06 -12.26
CA LYS A 457 16.79 -10.65 -11.07
C LYS A 457 15.65 -11.59 -11.49
N GLY A 458 15.21 -12.46 -10.57
CA GLY A 458 14.02 -13.27 -10.78
C GLY A 458 12.76 -12.42 -10.98
N PHE A 459 11.81 -12.92 -11.77
CA PHE A 459 10.61 -12.18 -12.20
C PHE A 459 9.75 -11.67 -11.03
N LEU A 460 9.69 -12.42 -9.93
CA LEU A 460 8.92 -12.07 -8.73
C LEU A 460 9.66 -11.08 -7.81
N ASN A 461 10.81 -10.53 -8.19
CA ASN A 461 11.51 -9.51 -7.39
C ASN A 461 10.80 -8.14 -7.42
N SER A 462 10.14 -7.80 -8.54
CA SER A 462 9.44 -6.51 -8.74
C SER A 462 7.94 -6.55 -8.36
N PHE A 463 7.53 -7.53 -7.56
CA PHE A 463 6.17 -7.66 -7.00
C PHE A 463 6.19 -7.31 -5.51
N SER A 464 5.20 -6.56 -5.03
CA SER A 464 5.10 -6.26 -3.60
C SER A 464 4.67 -7.48 -2.79
N SER A 465 5.01 -7.52 -1.50
CA SER A 465 4.66 -8.63 -0.61
C SER A 465 3.15 -8.88 -0.46
N ASN A 466 2.31 -7.87 -0.74
CA ASN A 466 0.85 -8.03 -0.74
C ASN A 466 0.34 -8.66 -2.05
N GLU A 467 0.99 -8.36 -3.18
CA GLU A 467 0.69 -8.99 -4.47
C GLU A 467 1.14 -10.46 -4.45
N LEU A 468 2.35 -10.74 -3.96
CA LEU A 468 2.86 -12.11 -3.79
C LEU A 468 1.95 -12.99 -2.91
N LYS A 469 1.36 -12.42 -1.84
CA LYS A 469 0.37 -13.11 -1.00
C LYS A 469 -0.97 -13.37 -1.69
N SER A 470 -1.29 -12.63 -2.75
CA SER A 470 -2.52 -12.82 -3.52
C SER A 470 -2.40 -13.89 -4.60
N ILE A 471 -1.17 -14.17 -5.07
CA ILE A 471 -0.87 -15.15 -6.11
C ILE A 471 -0.85 -16.56 -5.52
N LEU A 472 -1.70 -17.42 -6.07
CA LEU A 472 -1.92 -18.80 -5.65
C LEU A 472 -0.90 -19.74 -6.30
N ASP A 473 -0.42 -20.70 -5.52
CA ASP A 473 0.31 -21.86 -6.05
C ASP A 473 -0.63 -22.71 -6.91
N THR A 474 -0.17 -23.08 -8.10
CA THR A 474 -0.97 -23.72 -9.14
C THR A 474 -0.29 -25.03 -9.56
N ASP A 475 -0.96 -26.16 -9.32
CA ASP A 475 -0.54 -27.45 -9.85
C ASP A 475 -0.90 -27.55 -11.33
N LEU A 476 0.14 -27.58 -12.17
CA LEU A 476 0.04 -27.62 -13.62
C LEU A 476 0.46 -28.99 -14.13
N LYS A 477 -0.40 -29.61 -14.93
CA LYS A 477 -0.01 -30.77 -15.72
C LYS A 477 0.80 -30.29 -16.94
N VAL A 478 1.91 -30.96 -17.18
CA VAL A 478 2.83 -30.68 -18.29
C VAL A 478 3.17 -31.97 -19.04
N VAL A 479 3.14 -31.95 -20.36
CA VAL A 479 3.55 -33.10 -21.18
C VAL A 479 5.08 -33.30 -21.08
N LYS A 480 5.52 -34.56 -21.16
CA LYS A 480 6.93 -34.93 -21.28
C LYS A 480 7.23 -35.42 -22.69
N ASN A 481 8.40 -35.04 -23.21
CA ASN A 481 8.89 -35.56 -24.49
C ASN A 481 9.09 -37.09 -24.41
N MET A 482 8.79 -37.80 -25.51
CA MET A 482 8.90 -39.26 -25.60
C MET A 482 10.33 -39.76 -25.69
N ALA A 483 11.16 -39.08 -26.48
CA ALA A 483 12.48 -39.55 -26.89
C ALA A 483 13.52 -39.49 -25.77
N THR A 484 13.41 -38.53 -24.84
CA THR A 484 14.36 -38.35 -23.74
C THR A 484 13.74 -38.36 -22.35
N ASP A 485 12.50 -37.90 -22.16
CA ASP A 485 11.88 -37.77 -20.83
C ASP A 485 10.86 -38.88 -20.52
N GLY A 486 10.82 -39.94 -21.33
CA GLY A 486 9.95 -41.13 -21.14
C GLY A 486 8.47 -40.91 -21.43
N GLY A 487 8.08 -39.82 -22.09
CA GLY A 487 6.71 -39.54 -22.53
C GLY A 487 5.69 -39.36 -21.39
N SER A 488 4.40 -39.38 -21.71
CA SER A 488 3.27 -39.08 -20.80
C SER A 488 3.27 -37.62 -20.28
N SER A 489 2.96 -37.40 -19.00
CA SER A 489 2.87 -36.08 -18.37
C SER A 489 3.33 -36.11 -16.92
N GLU A 490 3.79 -34.97 -16.40
CA GLU A 490 4.13 -34.75 -15.00
C GLU A 490 3.39 -33.54 -14.42
N VAL A 491 3.54 -33.28 -13.12
CA VAL A 491 2.94 -32.11 -12.44
C VAL A 491 4.05 -31.22 -11.87
N VAL A 492 3.92 -29.91 -12.08
CA VAL A 492 4.75 -28.86 -11.47
C VAL A 492 3.85 -27.89 -10.71
N THR A 493 4.35 -27.28 -9.65
CA THR A 493 3.61 -26.28 -8.86
C THR A 493 4.28 -24.92 -9.05
N ASP A 494 3.56 -23.97 -9.65
CA ASP A 494 4.07 -22.65 -10.04
C ASP A 494 3.16 -21.53 -9.50
N LYS A 495 3.72 -20.36 -9.23
CA LYS A 495 2.97 -19.10 -9.00
C LYS A 495 2.70 -18.37 -10.32
N VAL A 496 3.69 -18.39 -11.21
CA VAL A 496 3.64 -17.77 -12.54
C VAL A 496 4.11 -18.80 -13.56
N PHE A 497 3.35 -18.96 -14.64
CA PHE A 497 3.53 -20.06 -15.57
C PHE A 497 3.24 -19.68 -17.01
N LEU A 498 3.72 -20.49 -17.97
CA LEU A 498 3.26 -20.40 -19.35
C LEU A 498 1.99 -21.25 -19.56
N LEU A 499 1.14 -20.81 -20.48
CA LEU A 499 -0.02 -21.58 -20.90
C LEU A 499 0.38 -22.81 -21.73
N SER A 500 -0.50 -23.79 -21.81
CA SER A 500 -0.36 -24.97 -22.67
C SER A 500 -1.14 -24.84 -23.97
N ASN A 501 -0.83 -25.69 -24.96
CA ASN A 501 -1.64 -25.87 -26.17
C ASN A 501 -3.14 -25.98 -25.83
N THR A 502 -3.48 -26.83 -24.85
CA THR A 502 -4.87 -27.07 -24.45
C THR A 502 -5.57 -25.80 -23.96
N GLU A 503 -4.90 -24.98 -23.16
CA GLU A 503 -5.49 -23.77 -22.56
C GLU A 503 -5.71 -22.64 -23.56
N VAL A 504 -4.84 -22.54 -24.57
CA VAL A 504 -5.01 -21.59 -25.69
C VAL A 504 -5.93 -22.13 -26.80
N GLY A 505 -6.49 -23.34 -26.64
CA GLY A 505 -7.39 -23.95 -27.61
C GLY A 505 -6.70 -24.44 -28.89
N LEU A 506 -5.42 -24.81 -28.81
CA LEU A 506 -4.67 -25.49 -29.87
C LEU A 506 -4.69 -27.02 -29.64
N ALA A 507 -4.15 -27.79 -30.60
CA ALA A 507 -4.17 -29.24 -30.55
C ALA A 507 -3.36 -29.80 -29.37
N ASN A 508 -3.96 -30.74 -28.63
CA ASN A 508 -3.32 -31.43 -27.52
C ASN A 508 -2.10 -32.23 -27.99
N GLU A 509 -0.95 -31.99 -27.37
CA GLU A 509 0.26 -32.72 -27.66
C GLU A 509 0.12 -34.20 -27.28
N ASN A 510 0.44 -35.12 -28.20
CA ASN A 510 0.22 -36.56 -28.06
C ASN A 510 -1.19 -36.96 -27.51
N SER A 511 -2.23 -36.20 -27.86
CA SER A 511 -3.60 -36.37 -27.31
C SER A 511 -3.73 -36.17 -25.78
N ILE A 512 -2.70 -35.64 -25.11
CA ILE A 512 -2.72 -35.35 -23.67
C ILE A 512 -3.26 -33.93 -23.46
N ALA A 513 -4.43 -33.82 -22.84
CA ALA A 513 -4.91 -32.53 -22.33
C ALA A 513 -4.09 -32.11 -21.09
N GLU A 514 -3.47 -30.93 -21.13
CA GLU A 514 -2.73 -30.33 -20.00
C GLU A 514 -3.61 -29.47 -19.09
N GLY A 515 -4.81 -29.12 -19.56
CA GLY A 515 -5.80 -28.32 -18.83
C GLY A 515 -7.14 -28.35 -19.54
N ASN A 516 -7.86 -27.23 -19.49
CA ASN A 516 -9.05 -26.95 -20.30
C ASN A 516 -8.85 -25.63 -21.06
N ILE A 517 -9.52 -25.44 -22.20
CA ILE A 517 -9.48 -24.17 -22.94
C ILE A 517 -9.98 -23.05 -22.02
N LEU A 518 -9.13 -22.05 -21.76
CA LEU A 518 -9.51 -20.91 -20.92
C LEU A 518 -10.55 -20.07 -21.67
N ALA A 519 -11.54 -19.55 -20.93
CA ALA A 519 -12.68 -18.83 -21.49
C ALA A 519 -12.31 -17.76 -22.54
N LEU A 520 -11.21 -17.04 -22.35
CA LEU A 520 -10.65 -16.04 -23.27
C LEU A 520 -10.27 -16.61 -24.64
N PHE A 521 -9.72 -17.83 -24.71
CA PHE A 521 -9.22 -18.45 -25.94
C PHE A 521 -10.27 -19.30 -26.67
N ASN A 522 -11.52 -19.34 -26.20
CA ASN A 522 -12.66 -19.75 -27.04
C ASN A 522 -12.86 -18.83 -28.26
N THR A 523 -12.20 -17.67 -28.29
CA THR A 523 -12.10 -16.81 -29.48
C THR A 523 -10.64 -16.84 -29.96
N GLU A 524 -10.39 -17.51 -31.08
CA GLU A 524 -9.03 -17.77 -31.58
C GLU A 524 -8.22 -16.50 -31.85
N SER A 525 -8.88 -15.40 -32.23
CA SER A 525 -8.25 -14.08 -32.46
C SER A 525 -7.65 -13.44 -31.20
N ASN A 526 -7.79 -14.05 -30.02
CA ASN A 526 -7.14 -13.62 -28.78
C ASN A 526 -5.77 -14.31 -28.55
N ARG A 527 -5.42 -15.33 -29.36
CA ARG A 527 -4.10 -15.99 -29.30
C ARG A 527 -2.97 -15.06 -29.79
N PRO A 528 -3.08 -14.36 -30.95
CA PRO A 528 -2.07 -13.40 -31.38
C PRO A 528 -1.83 -12.32 -30.32
N SER A 529 -0.58 -11.98 -30.07
CA SER A 529 -0.19 -10.98 -29.08
C SER A 529 1.04 -10.20 -29.53
N GLY A 530 0.94 -8.88 -29.61
CA GLY A 530 2.11 -8.02 -29.81
C GLY A 530 2.92 -7.82 -28.52
N LEU A 531 4.09 -7.19 -28.64
CA LEU A 531 4.97 -6.82 -27.53
C LEU A 531 4.47 -5.58 -26.77
N THR A 532 4.89 -5.46 -25.51
CA THR A 532 4.90 -4.17 -24.80
C THR A 532 5.90 -3.21 -25.45
N GLN A 533 5.67 -1.90 -25.30
CA GLN A 533 6.59 -0.89 -25.83
C GLN A 533 8.00 -1.00 -25.20
N ALA A 534 8.05 -1.37 -23.92
CA ALA A 534 9.30 -1.62 -23.19
C ALA A 534 10.09 -2.79 -23.79
N ALA A 535 9.42 -3.89 -24.16
CA ALA A 535 10.09 -5.05 -24.79
C ALA A 535 10.69 -4.68 -26.15
N ILE A 536 9.93 -3.99 -27.02
CA ILE A 536 10.42 -3.55 -28.35
C ILE A 536 11.68 -2.69 -28.20
N LEU A 537 11.63 -1.69 -27.30
CA LEU A 537 12.75 -0.77 -27.06
C LEU A 537 13.96 -1.48 -26.44
N ASN A 538 13.77 -2.17 -25.32
CA ASN A 538 14.86 -2.44 -24.37
C ASN A 538 15.36 -3.88 -24.36
N THR A 539 14.64 -4.86 -24.92
CA THR A 539 15.08 -6.26 -24.88
C THR A 539 16.43 -6.43 -25.56
N LYS A 540 17.32 -7.25 -24.96
CA LYS A 540 18.64 -7.57 -25.52
C LYS A 540 18.55 -8.36 -26.82
N SER A 541 17.44 -9.05 -27.05
CA SER A 541 17.26 -9.90 -28.23
C SER A 541 17.47 -9.12 -29.53
N ILE A 542 18.31 -9.68 -30.40
CA ILE A 542 18.67 -9.04 -31.68
C ILE A 542 17.62 -9.23 -32.77
N ASP A 543 16.65 -10.13 -32.55
CA ASP A 543 15.54 -10.38 -33.46
C ASP A 543 14.24 -10.03 -32.74
N LYS A 544 13.63 -8.92 -33.17
CA LYS A 544 12.47 -8.28 -32.54
C LYS A 544 11.73 -7.42 -33.58
N PRO A 545 10.43 -7.10 -33.37
CA PRO A 545 9.67 -6.34 -34.35
C PRO A 545 10.30 -4.97 -34.64
N ASN A 546 10.16 -4.50 -35.89
CA ASN A 546 10.66 -3.18 -36.26
C ASN A 546 9.88 -2.08 -35.51
N ILE A 547 10.61 -1.27 -34.74
CA ILE A 547 10.05 -0.14 -33.98
C ILE A 547 9.44 0.96 -34.87
N GLU A 548 9.85 1.03 -36.14
CA GLU A 548 9.31 1.99 -37.12
C GLU A 548 8.01 1.52 -37.78
N ASP A 549 7.55 0.28 -37.53
CA ASP A 549 6.29 -0.21 -38.08
C ASP A 549 5.09 0.31 -37.26
N PRO A 550 4.19 1.15 -37.81
CA PRO A 550 3.00 1.62 -37.10
C PRO A 550 1.98 0.52 -36.82
N ASN A 551 2.12 -0.67 -37.42
CA ASN A 551 1.24 -1.82 -37.26
C ASN A 551 1.98 -3.02 -36.63
N VAL A 552 2.90 -2.80 -35.68
CA VAL A 552 3.68 -3.83 -34.95
C VAL A 552 2.94 -5.16 -34.90
N GLU A 553 3.38 -6.10 -35.72
CA GLU A 553 2.69 -7.38 -35.88
C GLU A 553 2.68 -8.14 -34.54
N PRO A 554 1.72 -9.05 -34.33
CA PRO A 554 1.82 -10.01 -33.25
C PRO A 554 3.16 -10.75 -33.32
N TRP A 555 3.61 -11.29 -32.21
CA TRP A 555 4.90 -11.97 -32.13
C TRP A 555 4.73 -13.35 -31.53
N ASP A 556 5.59 -14.26 -31.93
CA ASP A 556 5.55 -15.65 -31.48
C ASP A 556 5.84 -15.72 -29.96
N TRP A 557 5.08 -16.52 -29.22
CA TRP A 557 5.22 -16.61 -27.76
C TRP A 557 5.10 -18.03 -27.20
N TRP A 558 5.95 -18.32 -26.20
CA TRP A 558 6.15 -19.67 -25.67
C TRP A 558 4.92 -20.24 -24.96
N LEU A 559 4.70 -21.54 -25.18
CA LEU A 559 3.83 -22.39 -24.37
C LEU A 559 4.68 -23.32 -23.51
N ARG A 560 4.14 -23.84 -22.40
CA ARG A 560 4.83 -24.86 -21.57
C ARG A 560 4.84 -26.25 -22.22
N THR A 561 4.07 -26.44 -23.27
CA THR A 561 3.94 -27.71 -23.98
C THR A 561 5.21 -27.99 -24.80
N PRO A 562 5.89 -29.13 -24.65
CA PRO A 562 6.99 -29.53 -25.53
C PRO A 562 6.46 -30.05 -26.87
N ASP A 563 7.30 -30.15 -27.90
CA ASP A 563 7.07 -31.16 -28.94
C ASP A 563 7.30 -32.57 -28.38
N TYR A 564 6.37 -33.49 -28.64
CA TYR A 564 6.40 -34.84 -28.09
C TYR A 564 7.52 -35.73 -28.66
N SER A 565 7.97 -35.47 -29.89
CA SER A 565 8.91 -36.32 -30.62
C SER A 565 10.35 -35.78 -30.57
N THR A 566 10.51 -34.47 -30.45
CA THR A 566 11.78 -33.75 -30.64
C THR A 566 12.17 -33.01 -29.36
N PRO A 567 13.17 -33.50 -28.59
CA PRO A 567 13.38 -33.14 -27.18
C PRO A 567 13.98 -31.74 -26.91
N TYR A 568 14.04 -30.91 -27.94
CA TYR A 568 14.60 -29.57 -27.95
C TYR A 568 13.71 -28.55 -28.68
N LEU A 569 12.53 -28.96 -29.16
CA LEU A 569 11.52 -28.07 -29.73
C LEU A 569 10.42 -27.80 -28.70
N CYS A 570 10.18 -26.53 -28.40
CA CYS A 570 9.08 -26.07 -27.56
C CYS A 570 7.90 -25.66 -28.45
N ARG A 571 6.67 -25.78 -27.95
CA ARG A 571 5.51 -25.22 -28.64
C ARG A 571 5.41 -23.72 -28.40
N GLU A 572 4.89 -23.03 -29.41
CA GLU A 572 4.57 -21.62 -29.35
C GLU A 572 3.23 -21.33 -30.01
N VAL A 573 2.64 -20.19 -29.64
CA VAL A 573 1.62 -19.54 -30.46
C VAL A 573 2.35 -18.65 -31.44
N HIS A 574 2.19 -18.95 -32.73
CA HIS A 574 2.74 -18.16 -33.83
C HIS A 574 2.01 -16.81 -33.96
N TYR A 575 2.59 -15.82 -34.66
CA TYR A 575 2.01 -14.49 -34.81
C TYR A 575 0.58 -14.46 -35.40
N ASP A 576 0.22 -15.44 -36.23
CA ASP A 576 -1.13 -15.58 -36.79
C ASP A 576 -2.13 -16.30 -35.84
N GLY A 577 -1.65 -16.81 -34.71
CA GLY A 577 -2.43 -17.56 -33.72
C GLY A 577 -2.51 -19.07 -34.00
N SER A 578 -1.72 -19.59 -34.95
CA SER A 578 -1.55 -21.04 -35.15
C SER A 578 -0.57 -21.65 -34.14
N LEU A 579 -0.52 -22.99 -34.10
CA LEU A 579 0.50 -23.74 -33.35
C LEU A 579 1.78 -23.81 -34.18
N ALA A 580 2.91 -23.43 -33.59
CA ALA A 580 4.24 -23.61 -34.16
C ALA A 580 5.20 -24.26 -33.15
N GLU A 581 6.47 -24.38 -33.53
CA GLU A 581 7.54 -24.99 -32.75
C GLU A 581 8.90 -24.38 -33.08
N ASN A 582 9.73 -24.15 -32.06
CA ASN A 582 11.09 -23.67 -32.25
C ASN A 582 12.06 -24.19 -31.18
N TYR A 583 13.36 -23.99 -31.41
CA TYR A 583 14.43 -24.45 -30.52
C TYR A 583 14.33 -23.77 -29.15
N ALA A 584 14.40 -24.55 -28.06
CA ALA A 584 14.25 -24.05 -26.69
C ALA A 584 15.22 -22.89 -26.36
N ASN A 585 16.42 -22.92 -26.94
CA ASN A 585 17.44 -21.89 -26.76
C ASN A 585 17.25 -20.63 -27.62
N THR A 586 16.11 -20.44 -28.27
CA THR A 586 15.90 -19.28 -29.13
C THR A 586 15.51 -18.05 -28.33
N GLY A 587 16.49 -17.15 -28.12
CA GLY A 587 16.33 -15.94 -27.30
C GLY A 587 15.44 -14.83 -27.86
N SER A 588 14.62 -15.09 -28.89
CA SER A 588 13.76 -14.09 -29.56
C SER A 588 12.27 -14.31 -29.37
N PHE A 589 11.85 -15.27 -28.56
CA PHE A 589 10.45 -15.64 -28.41
C PHE A 589 9.81 -14.98 -27.20
N GLY A 590 8.52 -14.68 -27.35
CA GLY A 590 7.76 -13.90 -26.39
C GLY A 590 7.46 -14.62 -25.10
N VAL A 591 7.71 -13.96 -23.98
CA VAL A 591 7.20 -14.35 -22.67
C VAL A 591 5.83 -13.72 -22.46
N ARG A 592 4.78 -14.54 -22.42
CA ARG A 592 3.40 -14.14 -22.10
C ARG A 592 2.87 -14.97 -20.93
N PRO A 593 3.22 -14.60 -19.68
CA PRO A 593 2.95 -15.43 -18.52
C PRO A 593 1.48 -15.38 -18.10
N ALA A 594 1.07 -16.36 -17.31
CA ALA A 594 -0.19 -16.45 -16.62
C ALA A 594 0.02 -16.73 -15.12
N LEU A 595 -0.98 -16.39 -14.30
CA LEU A 595 -1.00 -16.65 -12.86
C LEU A 595 -2.44 -16.82 -12.35
N ASN A 596 -2.59 -17.37 -11.14
CA ASN A 596 -3.88 -17.43 -10.46
C ASN A 596 -3.90 -16.54 -9.22
N ILE A 597 -5.02 -15.85 -9.02
CA ILE A 597 -5.28 -15.01 -7.85
C ILE A 597 -6.59 -15.43 -7.20
N SER A 598 -6.70 -15.29 -5.87
CA SER A 598 -7.95 -15.59 -5.15
C SER A 598 -9.12 -14.76 -5.71
N ASP A 599 -10.27 -15.41 -5.93
CA ASP A 599 -11.49 -14.79 -6.45
C ASP A 599 -12.09 -13.72 -5.50
N ALA A 600 -11.67 -13.75 -4.24
CA ALA A 600 -12.00 -12.80 -3.19
C ALA A 600 -11.09 -11.57 -3.19
N ALA A 601 -10.01 -11.56 -3.97
CA ALA A 601 -9.14 -10.40 -4.11
C ALA A 601 -9.94 -9.18 -4.61
N LEU A 602 -9.57 -8.02 -4.09
CA LEU A 602 -10.28 -6.78 -4.32
C LEU A 602 -9.62 -6.01 -5.47
N VAL A 603 -10.43 -5.31 -6.26
CA VAL A 603 -9.97 -4.47 -7.37
C VAL A 603 -10.66 -3.10 -7.32
N SER A 604 -10.12 -2.12 -8.04
CA SER A 604 -10.76 -0.81 -8.20
C SER A 604 -12.19 -0.94 -8.75
N ASN A 605 -13.07 0.00 -8.37
CA ASN A 605 -14.45 0.04 -8.88
C ASN A 605 -14.54 0.61 -10.31
N THR A 606 -13.47 1.24 -10.80
CA THR A 606 -13.36 1.84 -12.13
C THR A 606 -12.02 1.47 -12.77
N LYS A 607 -12.05 1.38 -14.09
CA LYS A 607 -10.85 1.27 -14.92
C LYS A 607 -10.06 2.59 -14.93
N ASP A 608 -8.75 2.50 -15.10
CA ASP A 608 -7.83 3.63 -15.27
C ASP A 608 -7.80 4.12 -16.74
N SER A 609 -6.79 4.93 -17.10
CA SER A 609 -6.59 5.44 -18.47
C SER A 609 -6.40 4.35 -19.52
N ASP A 610 -5.88 3.20 -19.12
CA ASP A 610 -5.45 2.13 -20.03
C ASP A 610 -6.53 1.04 -20.16
N GLY A 611 -7.68 1.29 -19.51
CA GLY A 611 -8.81 0.37 -19.44
C GLY A 611 -8.62 -0.74 -18.42
N ALA A 612 -7.66 -0.61 -17.49
CA ALA A 612 -7.34 -1.62 -16.49
C ALA A 612 -7.90 -1.27 -15.11
N TYR A 613 -8.40 -2.29 -14.41
CA TYR A 613 -8.59 -2.23 -12.97
C TYR A 613 -7.23 -2.33 -12.25
N THR A 614 -7.10 -1.83 -11.03
CA THR A 614 -5.91 -2.05 -10.21
C THR A 614 -6.22 -3.04 -9.10
N LEU A 615 -5.28 -3.90 -8.72
CA LEU A 615 -5.42 -4.69 -7.50
C LEU A 615 -5.53 -3.73 -6.31
N ALA A 616 -6.63 -3.82 -5.57
CA ALA A 616 -6.77 -3.11 -4.32
C ALA A 616 -6.07 -3.92 -3.23
N VAL A 617 -4.95 -3.40 -2.74
CA VAL A 617 -4.37 -3.86 -1.48
C VAL A 617 -5.48 -3.81 -0.43
N PRO A 618 -5.77 -4.90 0.31
CA PRO A 618 -6.68 -4.83 1.43
C PRO A 618 -6.14 -3.83 2.45
N SER A 619 -6.71 -2.63 2.46
CA SER A 619 -6.66 -1.77 3.62
C SER A 619 -7.32 -2.56 4.75
N GLY A 620 -6.50 -3.23 5.58
CA GLY A 620 -6.95 -3.73 6.87
C GLY A 620 -7.68 -2.58 7.54
N ILE A 621 -8.94 -2.80 7.92
CA ILE A 621 -9.93 -1.73 8.07
C ILE A 621 -9.40 -0.66 9.04
N ASP A 622 -8.97 0.47 8.47
CA ASP A 622 -8.59 1.65 9.23
C ASP A 622 -9.86 2.39 9.65
N THR A 623 -10.36 2.05 10.84
CA THR A 623 -11.43 2.80 11.52
C THR A 623 -10.95 4.11 12.16
N LYS A 624 -9.74 4.59 11.86
CA LYS A 624 -9.19 5.89 12.30
C LYS A 624 -8.61 6.73 11.15
N ARG A 625 -9.36 6.90 10.07
CA ARG A 625 -9.22 8.06 9.16
C ARG A 625 -9.52 9.36 9.93
N ILE A 626 -8.54 9.92 10.63
CA ILE A 626 -8.63 11.29 11.17
C ILE A 626 -8.52 12.26 9.99
N VAL A 627 -9.67 12.76 9.55
CA VAL A 627 -9.74 13.90 8.63
C VAL A 627 -9.53 15.18 9.45
N THR A 628 -8.32 15.74 9.41
CA THR A 628 -8.06 17.04 10.01
C THR A 628 -8.62 18.15 9.12
N VAL A 629 -9.86 18.56 9.38
CA VAL A 629 -10.44 19.79 8.81
C VAL A 629 -9.91 20.99 9.62
N PRO A 630 -9.43 22.08 8.98
CA PRO A 630 -8.98 23.26 9.73
C PRO A 630 -10.14 24.06 10.33
N GLY A 631 -10.33 23.95 11.64
CA GLY A 631 -10.67 25.11 12.48
C GLY A 631 -12.08 25.26 13.05
N ILE A 632 -12.07 25.61 14.35
CA ILE A 632 -13.08 26.35 15.14
C ILE A 632 -14.14 25.48 15.90
N PRO A 633 -14.34 25.69 17.23
CA PRO A 633 -14.94 24.66 18.10
C PRO A 633 -16.37 24.95 18.58
N GLN A 634 -17.21 23.91 18.74
CA GLN A 634 -18.36 23.94 19.69
C GLN A 634 -18.93 22.55 20.08
N SER A 635 -18.89 22.27 21.38
CA SER A 635 -19.73 21.40 22.24
C SER A 635 -20.54 20.17 21.74
N VAL A 636 -20.01 18.97 22.08
CA VAL A 636 -20.58 17.95 23.04
C VAL A 636 -21.87 17.12 22.74
N THR A 637 -21.80 15.80 23.10
CA THR A 637 -22.87 14.75 23.28
C THR A 637 -23.61 14.19 22.04
N THR A 638 -23.94 12.88 21.89
CA THR A 638 -23.91 11.69 22.79
C THR A 638 -23.76 10.35 22.01
N ASP A 639 -23.11 9.36 22.65
CA ASP A 639 -23.45 7.93 22.84
C ASP A 639 -24.35 7.16 21.81
N THR A 640 -23.84 6.08 21.19
CA THR A 640 -24.27 4.67 21.49
C THR A 640 -23.60 3.57 20.63
N LYS A 641 -22.89 2.68 21.33
CA LYS A 641 -22.78 1.20 21.19
C LYS A 641 -23.34 0.52 19.90
N ARG A 642 -22.55 -0.35 19.23
CA ARG A 642 -22.39 -1.78 19.60
C ARG A 642 -21.58 -2.62 18.58
N GLU A 643 -20.93 -3.66 19.12
CA GLU A 643 -20.18 -4.78 18.52
C GLU A 643 -20.87 -5.53 17.36
N ILE A 644 -20.05 -6.17 16.50
CA ILE A 644 -20.29 -7.56 16.05
C ILE A 644 -18.98 -8.35 16.18
N ALA A 645 -19.01 -9.42 16.98
CA ALA A 645 -17.99 -10.45 17.01
C ALA A 645 -18.37 -11.62 16.10
N ASN A 646 -17.39 -12.33 15.53
CA ASN A 646 -17.32 -13.79 15.65
C ASN A 646 -16.01 -14.35 15.07
N SER A 647 -15.45 -15.31 15.81
CA SER A 647 -14.37 -16.17 15.39
C SER A 647 -14.91 -17.39 14.63
N LEU A 648 -14.11 -17.96 13.73
CA LEU A 648 -14.27 -19.34 13.30
C LEU A 648 -12.95 -20.09 13.49
N LYS A 649 -12.93 -21.03 14.44
CA LYS A 649 -11.89 -22.05 14.53
C LYS A 649 -12.21 -23.18 13.55
N VAL A 650 -11.20 -23.70 12.88
CA VAL A 650 -11.26 -24.97 12.15
C VAL A 650 -10.95 -26.11 13.12
N SER A 651 -11.70 -27.21 13.03
CA SER A 651 -11.37 -28.49 13.65
C SER A 651 -11.78 -29.63 12.73
N THR A 652 -10.84 -30.52 12.44
CA THR A 652 -10.97 -31.65 11.51
C THR A 652 -11.57 -32.89 12.16
N ASP A 653 -12.42 -33.63 11.45
CA ASP A 653 -12.50 -35.10 11.56
C ASP A 653 -12.93 -35.72 10.22
N SER A 654 -12.53 -36.97 9.97
CA SER A 654 -12.72 -37.69 8.70
C SER A 654 -13.55 -38.97 8.91
N LYS A 655 -14.65 -39.15 8.15
CA LYS A 655 -15.17 -40.48 7.73
C LYS A 655 -16.34 -40.42 6.73
N ARG A 656 -16.28 -41.27 5.70
CA ARG A 656 -17.43 -41.83 4.94
C ARG A 656 -18.26 -42.77 5.88
N GLU A 657 -19.50 -43.21 5.64
CA GLU A 657 -20.36 -43.26 4.43
C GLU A 657 -21.87 -43.37 4.78
N ILE A 658 -22.75 -42.81 3.95
CA ILE A 658 -24.18 -43.10 3.64
C ILE A 658 -25.05 -43.95 4.62
N THR A 659 -26.20 -43.41 5.08
CA THR A 659 -27.56 -44.04 4.92
C THR A 659 -28.78 -43.14 5.26
N ASN A 660 -29.96 -43.56 4.80
CA ASN A 660 -31.23 -42.84 4.60
C ASN A 660 -32.07 -42.34 5.81
N SER A 661 -32.94 -41.37 5.46
CA SER A 661 -34.38 -41.21 5.80
C SER A 661 -34.90 -40.80 7.19
N GLU A 662 -35.82 -39.81 7.13
CA GLU A 662 -36.92 -39.47 8.07
C GLU A 662 -36.57 -39.13 9.54
N GLY A 663 -37.17 -38.14 10.21
CA GLY A 663 -38.26 -37.23 9.83
C GLY A 663 -39.29 -37.10 10.95
N THR A 664 -39.27 -36.01 11.74
CA THR A 664 -40.42 -35.65 12.60
C THR A 664 -40.45 -34.17 12.98
N LYS A 665 -41.63 -33.68 13.38
CA LYS A 665 -41.99 -32.27 13.55
C LYS A 665 -42.15 -31.87 15.02
N ALA A 666 -41.83 -30.61 15.32
CA ALA A 666 -42.52 -29.75 16.30
C ALA A 666 -42.21 -28.30 15.89
N ASP A 667 -43.03 -27.57 15.12
CA ASP A 667 -44.32 -26.94 15.45
C ASP A 667 -44.29 -25.99 16.65
N THR A 668 -44.02 -24.71 16.37
CA THR A 668 -44.58 -23.57 17.12
C THR A 668 -45.26 -22.58 16.17
N LYS A 669 -46.51 -22.88 15.79
CA LYS A 669 -47.62 -21.91 15.53
C LYS A 669 -47.54 -20.67 16.46
N ARG A 670 -48.14 -19.48 16.24
CA ARG A 670 -49.15 -18.84 15.34
C ARG A 670 -49.12 -17.33 15.70
N ILE A 671 -49.61 -16.32 14.96
CA ILE A 671 -49.95 -16.09 13.53
C ILE A 671 -50.19 -14.57 13.34
N LEU A 672 -50.05 -14.01 12.13
CA LEU A 672 -50.91 -12.89 11.69
C LEU A 672 -50.96 -12.79 10.15
N LYS A 673 -52.17 -12.92 9.60
CA LYS A 673 -52.48 -12.72 8.18
C LYS A 673 -53.26 -11.43 8.02
N SER A 674 -52.88 -10.64 7.01
CA SER A 674 -53.71 -9.73 6.20
C SER A 674 -54.96 -9.07 6.81
N ILE A 675 -55.03 -7.74 6.77
CA ILE A 675 -56.19 -7.03 6.21
C ILE A 675 -55.78 -5.66 5.64
N GLN A 676 -56.55 -5.31 4.63
CA GLN A 676 -56.47 -4.25 3.63
C GLN A 676 -56.80 -2.84 4.18
N THR A 677 -56.40 -1.82 3.40
CA THR A 677 -57.05 -0.50 3.21
C THR A 677 -56.53 0.73 3.97
N ILE A 678 -56.41 1.81 3.18
CA ILE A 678 -56.40 3.23 3.54
C ILE A 678 -57.60 3.59 4.44
N ALA A 679 -57.39 4.41 5.47
CA ALA A 679 -58.17 5.64 5.69
C ALA A 679 -57.67 6.43 6.92
N ALA A 680 -57.61 7.76 6.77
CA ALA A 680 -57.69 8.66 7.91
C ALA A 680 -59.13 8.70 8.47
N ASP A 681 -59.28 9.35 9.63
CA ASP A 681 -60.47 9.32 10.49
C ASP A 681 -61.74 9.99 9.89
N ILE A 682 -62.86 9.79 10.59
CA ILE A 682 -64.13 10.56 10.61
C ILE A 682 -65.21 10.26 9.55
N LYS A 683 -66.05 9.28 9.90
CA LYS A 683 -67.52 9.35 10.07
C LYS A 683 -68.36 10.40 9.27
N ARG A 684 -69.41 9.87 8.61
CA ARG A 684 -70.71 10.50 8.24
C ARG A 684 -70.67 11.62 7.18
N LYS A 685 -71.72 11.86 6.39
CA LYS A 685 -72.86 11.04 5.87
C LYS A 685 -73.45 11.85 4.70
N VAL A 686 -73.87 11.19 3.62
CA VAL A 686 -74.52 11.84 2.45
C VAL A 686 -75.76 12.66 2.85
N ILE A 687 -75.80 13.94 2.46
CA ILE A 687 -76.96 14.61 1.83
C ILE A 687 -76.43 15.55 0.72
N GLU A 688 -77.21 15.58 -0.36
CA GLU A 688 -77.27 16.49 -1.51
C GLU A 688 -76.95 18.00 -1.36
N LEU A 689 -76.92 18.59 -2.57
CA LEU A 689 -77.43 19.91 -2.96
C LEU A 689 -76.45 21.09 -3.09
N ASN A 690 -76.48 21.58 -4.33
CA ASN A 690 -75.91 22.80 -4.86
C ASN A 690 -76.42 24.09 -4.17
N THR A 691 -75.73 25.16 -4.54
CA THR A 691 -76.21 26.56 -4.64
C THR A 691 -76.45 27.36 -3.36
N SER A 692 -75.68 28.44 -3.27
CA SER A 692 -75.73 29.54 -2.31
C SER A 692 -77.05 30.30 -2.31
N THR A 693 -77.55 30.66 -1.13
CA THR A 693 -78.74 31.51 -0.96
C THR A 693 -78.37 32.96 -0.65
N PHE A 694 -78.53 33.84 -1.63
CA PHE A 694 -78.89 35.24 -1.38
C PHE A 694 -79.97 35.65 -2.38
N ASP A 695 -81.04 36.23 -1.84
CA ASP A 695 -82.11 36.85 -2.62
C ASP A 695 -81.63 38.17 -3.26
N THR A 696 -82.41 38.70 -4.20
CA THR A 696 -82.31 40.03 -4.83
C THR A 696 -81.18 40.27 -5.86
N LEU A 697 -81.54 40.04 -7.12
CA LEU A 697 -81.50 41.04 -8.21
C LEU A 697 -80.68 42.34 -7.98
N ARG A 698 -79.47 42.42 -8.56
CA ARG A 698 -78.88 43.57 -9.29
C ARG A 698 -77.43 43.21 -9.72
N ARG A 699 -76.97 43.35 -10.97
CA ARG A 699 -76.73 44.55 -11.81
C ARG A 699 -75.79 45.57 -11.14
N SER A 700 -74.72 45.95 -11.85
CA SER A 700 -73.78 47.06 -11.53
C SER A 700 -73.00 46.88 -10.21
N GLU A 701 -71.82 47.45 -9.97
CA GLU A 701 -70.84 48.15 -10.83
C GLU A 701 -69.49 48.15 -10.06
N ASN A 702 -68.49 48.85 -10.60
CA ASN A 702 -67.42 49.59 -9.88
C ASN A 702 -67.44 49.48 -8.33
N SER A 703 -66.31 49.22 -7.67
CA SER A 703 -65.12 50.09 -7.73
C SER A 703 -63.86 49.34 -7.24
N ILE A 704 -62.64 49.55 -7.76
CA ILE A 704 -61.84 50.80 -7.66
C ILE A 704 -61.79 51.23 -6.17
N SER A 705 -60.70 51.06 -5.43
CA SER A 705 -59.45 51.84 -5.54
C SER A 705 -58.32 51.01 -4.92
N ILE A 706 -57.19 50.76 -5.58
CA ILE A 706 -56.09 51.71 -5.83
C ILE A 706 -55.40 52.18 -4.54
N SER A 707 -54.22 51.61 -4.28
CA SER A 707 -52.99 52.33 -3.92
C SER A 707 -51.85 51.43 -4.43
N ILE A 708 -51.39 51.64 -5.67
CA ILE A 708 -50.34 52.60 -6.07
C ILE A 708 -48.97 52.01 -5.67
N ASP A 709 -48.27 51.37 -6.61
CA ASP A 709 -47.26 51.99 -7.53
C ASP A 709 -45.88 51.97 -6.82
N THR A 710 -44.75 51.58 -7.43
CA THR A 710 -44.35 51.96 -8.79
C THR A 710 -43.82 50.84 -9.70
N GLU A 711 -44.19 51.00 -10.96
CA GLU A 711 -43.38 50.78 -12.18
C GLU A 711 -42.77 49.40 -12.47
N ARG A 712 -43.51 48.67 -13.32
CA ARG A 712 -42.93 47.81 -14.35
C ARG A 712 -42.80 48.57 -15.68
N LYS A 713 -41.65 49.20 -15.97
CA LYS A 713 -41.19 49.56 -17.34
C LYS A 713 -39.80 50.23 -17.33
N VAL A 714 -39.26 50.43 -18.54
CA VAL A 714 -38.10 51.27 -18.90
C VAL A 714 -36.70 50.68 -18.57
N ARG A 715 -35.92 50.45 -19.63
CA ARG A 715 -34.45 50.37 -19.54
C ARG A 715 -33.91 51.80 -19.40
N PRO A 716 -32.98 52.02 -18.48
CA PRO A 716 -31.63 52.30 -18.94
C PRO A 716 -30.71 51.16 -18.44
N ALA A 717 -29.83 50.56 -19.25
CA ALA A 717 -29.07 51.21 -20.31
C ALA A 717 -28.60 52.62 -19.89
N GLN A 718 -28.06 52.73 -18.65
CA GLN A 718 -26.62 52.95 -18.66
C GLN A 718 -26.07 51.67 -19.32
N THR A 719 -25.65 51.75 -20.57
CA THR A 719 -24.36 52.39 -20.85
C THR A 719 -23.38 51.67 -19.92
N ILE A 720 -23.07 50.39 -20.20
CA ILE A 720 -23.04 49.85 -21.57
C ILE A 720 -23.50 48.37 -21.72
N ASN A 721 -24.46 48.15 -22.64
CA ASN A 721 -24.87 46.88 -23.27
C ASN A 721 -25.80 45.91 -22.48
N ILE A 722 -26.59 45.06 -23.18
CA ILE A 722 -28.05 44.93 -22.92
C ILE A 722 -28.63 43.49 -22.73
N ASP A 723 -29.37 43.30 -21.61
CA ASP A 723 -30.63 42.54 -21.33
C ASP A 723 -30.70 40.98 -21.42
N THR A 724 -31.51 40.37 -20.52
CA THR A 724 -31.60 38.91 -20.29
C THR A 724 -33.02 38.30 -20.31
N LYS A 725 -33.06 37.06 -20.81
CA LYS A 725 -33.99 35.95 -20.46
C LYS A 725 -35.47 36.08 -20.84
N ARG A 726 -35.80 35.46 -21.98
CA ARG A 726 -37.12 34.85 -22.25
C ARG A 726 -37.01 33.33 -22.06
N LYS A 727 -37.90 32.71 -21.27
CA LYS A 727 -38.10 31.25 -21.21
C LYS A 727 -39.38 30.88 -21.96
N ILE A 728 -39.27 29.93 -22.89
CA ILE A 728 -40.34 29.05 -23.40
C ILE A 728 -39.63 27.69 -23.49
N LYS A 729 -39.95 26.67 -22.67
CA LYS A 729 -41.21 25.93 -22.50
C LYS A 729 -41.43 24.91 -23.63
N GLU A 730 -40.61 23.87 -23.63
CA GLU A 730 -41.05 22.46 -23.71
C GLU A 730 -39.91 21.56 -23.20
N ILE A 731 -40.21 20.58 -22.35
CA ILE A 731 -39.26 19.54 -21.91
C ILE A 731 -39.93 18.21 -22.21
N GLN A 732 -39.43 17.50 -23.23
CA GLN A 732 -39.88 16.15 -23.55
C GLN A 732 -38.94 15.17 -22.84
N ILE A 733 -39.50 14.26 -22.05
CA ILE A 733 -38.72 13.30 -21.25
C ILE A 733 -38.35 12.09 -22.12
N THR A 734 -37.06 11.91 -22.38
CA THR A 734 -36.54 10.73 -23.08
C THR A 734 -36.55 9.51 -22.16
N ARG A 735 -37.20 8.43 -22.58
CA ARG A 735 -36.92 7.06 -22.11
C ARG A 735 -36.46 6.23 -23.29
N VAL A 736 -35.16 5.97 -23.39
CA VAL A 736 -34.64 4.87 -24.22
C VAL A 736 -33.51 4.19 -23.45
N ASP A 737 -33.59 2.86 -23.37
CA ASP A 737 -32.56 1.95 -22.88
C ASP A 737 -31.33 2.00 -23.82
N THR A 738 -30.12 1.70 -23.33
CA THR A 738 -28.97 1.52 -24.24
C THR A 738 -27.91 0.57 -23.68
N LYS A 739 -28.01 -0.70 -24.09
CA LYS A 739 -26.85 -1.60 -24.21
C LYS A 739 -26.24 -1.49 -25.62
N ARG A 740 -24.90 -1.62 -25.69
CA ARG A 740 -24.06 -2.03 -26.84
C ARG A 740 -23.90 -1.10 -28.08
N ILE A 741 -22.70 -0.54 -28.21
CA ILE A 741 -21.64 -0.84 -29.21
C ILE A 741 -21.92 -0.69 -30.74
N ASN A 742 -21.02 0.08 -31.38
CA ASN A 742 -20.52 0.12 -32.78
C ASN A 742 -21.26 0.80 -33.97
N GLN A 743 -20.55 1.82 -34.49
CA GLN A 743 -20.15 2.13 -35.88
C GLN A 743 -21.13 2.28 -37.08
N PHE A 744 -20.78 3.29 -37.90
CA PHE A 744 -20.96 3.48 -39.35
C PHE A 744 -22.17 4.25 -39.97
N ILE A 745 -21.95 5.54 -40.20
CA ILE A 745 -22.19 6.36 -41.43
C ILE A 745 -23.41 6.04 -42.33
N GLN A 746 -24.33 7.01 -42.50
CA GLN A 746 -24.57 7.69 -43.80
C GLN A 746 -25.44 8.97 -43.71
N ASN A 747 -25.33 9.81 -44.75
CA ASN A 747 -25.88 11.17 -44.82
C ASN A 747 -27.39 11.21 -45.10
N PHE A 748 -28.07 12.25 -44.60
CA PHE A 748 -29.26 12.80 -45.26
C PHE A 748 -29.16 14.32 -45.38
N ARG A 749 -29.23 14.83 -46.62
CA ARG A 749 -29.37 16.27 -46.90
C ARG A 749 -30.82 16.67 -46.64
N ILE A 750 -31.04 17.70 -45.82
CA ILE A 750 -32.25 18.53 -45.91
C ILE A 750 -31.81 19.99 -45.99
N ASP A 751 -32.08 20.60 -47.14
CA ASP A 751 -31.91 22.03 -47.35
C ASP A 751 -33.01 22.79 -46.61
N THR A 752 -32.64 23.64 -45.66
CA THR A 752 -33.30 24.94 -45.50
C THR A 752 -32.44 25.93 -44.74
N LYS A 753 -32.10 27.03 -45.42
CA LYS A 753 -31.45 28.26 -44.91
C LYS A 753 -31.54 28.48 -43.39
N ARG A 754 -30.53 28.01 -42.66
CA ARG A 754 -30.12 28.56 -41.36
C ARG A 754 -28.60 28.70 -41.35
N ILE A 755 -28.12 29.85 -40.91
CA ILE A 755 -26.70 30.06 -40.62
C ILE A 755 -26.41 29.24 -39.36
N SER A 756 -25.94 28.01 -39.55
CA SER A 756 -25.43 27.18 -38.47
C SER A 756 -24.11 27.78 -37.99
N LEU A 757 -24.17 28.56 -36.91
CA LEU A 757 -22.99 28.94 -36.17
C LEU A 757 -22.43 27.65 -35.54
N PHE A 758 -21.40 27.06 -36.16
CA PHE A 758 -20.71 25.89 -35.62
C PHE A 758 -19.93 26.30 -34.36
N VAL A 759 -20.62 26.36 -33.22
CA VAL A 759 -19.95 26.29 -31.92
C VAL A 759 -19.50 24.84 -31.75
N ASN A 760 -18.30 24.58 -32.23
CA ASN A 760 -17.65 23.28 -32.15
C ASN A 760 -17.31 23.01 -30.68
N PHE A 761 -18.26 22.44 -29.91
CA PHE A 761 -18.01 21.88 -28.58
C PHE A 761 -17.19 20.60 -28.71
N GLN A 762 -15.97 20.75 -29.21
CA GLN A 762 -14.90 19.82 -28.88
C GLN A 762 -14.72 19.89 -27.37
N ASN A 763 -14.92 18.77 -26.69
CA ASN A 763 -14.33 18.56 -25.36
C ASN A 763 -12.80 18.40 -25.54
N LYS A 764 -12.11 19.46 -26.00
CA LYS A 764 -10.65 19.52 -25.98
C LYS A 764 -10.23 19.39 -24.51
N ALA A 765 -9.34 18.44 -24.23
CA ALA A 765 -8.78 18.28 -22.89
C ALA A 765 -8.14 19.59 -22.44
N VAL A 766 -8.39 19.99 -21.18
CA VAL A 766 -7.79 21.21 -20.62
C VAL A 766 -6.29 20.98 -20.45
N LYS A 767 -5.49 21.66 -21.27
CA LYS A 767 -4.03 21.65 -21.18
C LYS A 767 -3.62 22.49 -19.97
N LYS A 768 -2.80 21.93 -19.09
CA LYS A 768 -2.22 22.62 -17.94
C LYS A 768 -0.71 22.70 -18.10
N TYR A 769 -0.15 23.87 -17.81
CA TYR A 769 1.30 24.06 -17.70
C TYR A 769 1.60 24.52 -16.28
N ASP A 770 2.47 23.80 -15.60
CA ASP A 770 2.97 24.14 -14.28
C ASP A 770 4.24 24.98 -14.44
N ILE A 771 4.29 26.13 -13.78
CA ILE A 771 5.26 27.20 -14.02
C ILE A 771 5.76 27.71 -12.67
N GLN A 772 7.05 27.65 -12.41
CA GLN A 772 7.64 28.33 -11.24
C GLN A 772 8.14 29.71 -11.67
N MET A 773 7.87 30.74 -10.88
CA MET A 773 8.36 32.10 -11.12
C MET A 773 8.91 32.69 -9.82
N ASP A 774 10.15 33.19 -9.87
CA ASP A 774 10.80 33.81 -8.72
C ASP A 774 10.71 35.36 -8.81
N LEU A 775 10.72 36.01 -7.64
CA LEU A 775 10.78 37.47 -7.50
C LEU A 775 12.21 38.03 -7.64
N MET A 776 13.26 37.21 -7.52
CA MET A 776 14.66 37.64 -7.56
C MET A 776 15.52 36.95 -8.65
N TYR A 777 15.07 35.83 -9.23
CA TYR A 777 15.86 35.04 -10.18
C TYR A 777 15.20 34.84 -11.55
N ALA A 778 16.02 34.82 -12.60
CA ALA A 778 15.57 34.65 -13.97
C ALA A 778 15.01 33.24 -14.23
N VAL A 779 13.85 33.18 -14.91
CA VAL A 779 13.10 31.94 -15.14
C VAL A 779 13.35 31.37 -16.53
N THR A 780 13.95 30.18 -16.63
CA THR A 780 14.16 29.46 -17.90
C THR A 780 13.02 28.48 -18.20
N ASN A 781 11.99 28.94 -18.94
CA ASN A 781 10.85 28.13 -19.39
C ASN A 781 10.78 28.07 -20.93
N ASP A 782 11.68 27.32 -21.57
CA ASP A 782 11.85 27.33 -23.04
C ASP A 782 10.93 26.33 -23.82
N LEU A 783 9.92 25.74 -23.17
CA LEU A 783 9.10 24.64 -23.76
C LEU A 783 7.58 24.84 -23.79
N ILE A 784 7.03 25.99 -23.35
CA ILE A 784 5.58 26.22 -23.41
C ILE A 784 5.16 26.57 -24.85
N LYS A 785 4.42 25.65 -25.50
CA LYS A 785 3.85 25.83 -26.85
C LYS A 785 2.33 25.65 -26.82
N VAL A 786 1.58 26.60 -27.37
CA VAL A 786 0.10 26.61 -27.47
C VAL A 786 -0.34 26.96 -28.89
N THR A 787 -1.55 26.57 -29.32
CA THR A 787 -2.09 26.98 -30.64
C THR A 787 -3.04 28.18 -30.53
N GLN A 788 -3.29 28.85 -31.66
CA GLN A 788 -4.30 29.94 -31.71
C GLN A 788 -5.72 29.48 -31.33
N ASN A 789 -6.01 28.18 -31.41
CA ASN A 789 -7.31 27.57 -31.06
C ASN A 789 -7.35 26.95 -29.66
N ASP A 790 -6.35 27.21 -28.81
CA ASP A 790 -6.28 26.72 -27.42
C ASP A 790 -6.86 27.72 -26.39
N PHE A 791 -7.41 28.86 -26.84
CA PHE A 791 -8.05 29.84 -25.96
C PHE A 791 -9.17 29.21 -25.14
N GLY A 792 -9.17 29.48 -23.83
CA GLY A 792 -10.12 28.89 -22.90
C GLY A 792 -9.94 27.39 -22.63
N ALA A 793 -8.97 26.72 -23.28
CA ALA A 793 -8.59 25.33 -23.03
C ALA A 793 -7.21 25.20 -22.34
N VAL A 794 -6.37 26.23 -22.36
CA VAL A 794 -5.08 26.28 -21.63
C VAL A 794 -5.20 27.03 -20.30
N VAL A 795 -4.59 26.47 -19.26
CA VAL A 795 -4.38 27.11 -17.95
C VAL A 795 -2.90 27.05 -17.56
N PHE A 796 -2.35 28.18 -17.17
CA PHE A 796 -1.07 28.29 -16.48
C PHE A 796 -1.32 28.17 -14.97
N ASN A 797 -0.76 27.14 -14.33
CA ASN A 797 -0.61 27.07 -12.88
C ASN A 797 0.75 27.67 -12.54
N ILE A 798 0.79 28.74 -11.75
CA ILE A 798 2.02 29.47 -11.46
C ILE A 798 2.28 29.46 -9.95
N THR A 799 3.42 28.93 -9.54
CA THR A 799 3.92 29.01 -8.16
C THR A 799 4.90 30.16 -8.04
N ILE A 800 4.64 31.07 -7.11
CA ILE A 800 5.45 32.26 -6.87
C ILE A 800 6.42 31.99 -5.72
N ALA A 801 7.72 32.12 -6.02
CA ALA A 801 8.80 31.97 -5.07
C ALA A 801 9.57 33.28 -4.86
N SER A 802 10.30 33.35 -3.75
CA SER A 802 11.30 34.37 -3.45
C SER A 802 12.50 33.67 -2.85
N ASN A 803 13.64 33.68 -3.54
CA ASN A 803 14.82 32.90 -3.15
C ASN A 803 14.54 31.39 -3.00
N GLY A 804 13.67 30.84 -3.85
CA GLY A 804 13.26 29.43 -3.80
C GLY A 804 12.22 29.07 -2.73
N GLU A 805 11.90 29.95 -1.78
CA GLU A 805 10.82 29.75 -0.81
C GLU A 805 9.47 30.27 -1.34
N SER A 806 8.37 29.60 -0.99
CA SER A 806 7.03 29.96 -1.48
C SER A 806 6.51 31.25 -0.83
N VAL A 807 5.93 32.16 -1.64
CA VAL A 807 5.44 33.46 -1.16
C VAL A 807 3.99 33.36 -0.69
N ASN A 808 3.72 33.73 0.56
CA ASN A 808 2.36 33.79 1.09
C ASN A 808 1.56 34.97 0.48
N LEU A 809 0.38 34.68 -0.05
CA LEU A 809 -0.50 35.58 -0.80
C LEU A 809 -1.78 35.95 -0.04
N VAL A 810 -1.94 35.54 1.22
CA VAL A 810 -3.15 35.84 2.01
C VAL A 810 -3.37 37.35 2.11
N GLY A 811 -4.50 37.82 1.58
CA GLY A 811 -4.88 39.24 1.55
C GLY A 811 -4.36 40.03 0.33
N ASN A 812 -3.52 39.43 -0.52
CA ASN A 812 -2.96 40.08 -1.70
C ASN A 812 -3.78 39.79 -2.98
N SER A 813 -3.56 40.58 -4.03
CA SER A 813 -4.13 40.35 -5.37
C SER A 813 -3.02 40.22 -6.42
N ILE A 814 -3.23 39.40 -7.45
CA ILE A 814 -2.22 39.15 -8.48
C ILE A 814 -2.79 39.32 -9.88
N ASN A 815 -2.08 40.11 -10.69
CA ASN A 815 -2.31 40.24 -12.12
C ASN A 815 -1.21 39.51 -12.91
N ILE A 816 -1.55 39.00 -14.08
CA ILE A 816 -0.57 38.66 -15.13
C ILE A 816 -0.48 39.82 -16.13
N ILE A 817 0.73 40.17 -16.54
CA ILE A 817 1.00 41.19 -17.54
C ILE A 817 1.65 40.49 -18.74
N ILE A 818 0.95 40.45 -19.87
CA ILE A 818 1.41 39.84 -21.13
C ILE A 818 1.85 40.96 -22.10
N ASP A 819 3.01 40.78 -22.72
CA ASP A 819 3.64 41.66 -23.74
C ASP A 819 3.64 43.16 -23.41
N ASN A 820 4.07 43.48 -22.19
CA ASN A 820 4.21 44.84 -21.65
C ASN A 820 2.88 45.65 -21.62
N LYS A 821 2.12 45.45 -20.54
CA LYS A 821 1.06 46.34 -19.99
C LYS A 821 -0.22 46.54 -20.80
N ASN A 822 -0.28 46.24 -22.10
CA ASN A 822 -1.52 46.34 -22.88
C ASN A 822 -2.44 45.12 -22.72
N ASN A 823 -1.99 44.08 -22.03
CA ASN A 823 -2.79 42.90 -21.73
C ASN A 823 -2.60 42.48 -20.27
N VAL A 824 -3.52 42.90 -19.41
CA VAL A 824 -3.52 42.60 -17.98
C VAL A 824 -4.67 41.64 -17.68
N GLY A 825 -4.35 40.46 -17.18
CA GLY A 825 -5.30 39.45 -16.72
C GLY A 825 -5.29 39.34 -15.20
N VAL A 826 -6.42 38.97 -14.60
CA VAL A 826 -6.49 38.69 -13.15
C VAL A 826 -6.21 37.21 -12.93
N CYS A 827 -5.28 36.89 -12.03
CA CYS A 827 -5.00 35.52 -11.63
C CYS A 827 -5.97 35.07 -10.53
N THR A 828 -6.39 33.80 -10.57
CA THR A 828 -7.13 33.18 -9.47
C THR A 828 -6.14 32.61 -8.47
N ILE A 829 -6.16 33.06 -7.22
CA ILE A 829 -5.35 32.44 -6.16
C ILE A 829 -5.97 31.09 -5.82
N VAL A 830 -5.18 30.01 -5.88
CA VAL A 830 -5.63 28.63 -5.66
C VAL A 830 -5.11 28.08 -4.34
N ASP A 831 -3.88 28.43 -3.99
CA ASP A 831 -3.32 28.22 -2.66
C ASP A 831 -2.59 29.50 -2.24
N ALA A 832 -3.20 30.22 -1.28
CA ALA A 832 -2.63 31.47 -0.79
C ALA A 832 -1.45 31.24 0.16
N VAL A 833 -1.34 30.08 0.82
CA VAL A 833 -0.25 29.79 1.76
C VAL A 833 1.02 29.42 1.00
N ASN A 834 0.87 28.62 -0.06
CA ASN A 834 1.98 28.09 -0.87
C ASN A 834 2.24 28.88 -2.18
N GLY A 835 1.73 30.11 -2.31
CA GLY A 835 2.07 30.98 -3.44
C GLY A 835 1.51 30.59 -4.81
N VAL A 836 0.45 29.76 -4.87
CA VAL A 836 -0.05 29.19 -6.13
C VAL A 836 -1.22 29.97 -6.70
N VAL A 837 -1.06 30.43 -7.94
CA VAL A 837 -2.11 31.11 -8.72
C VAL A 837 -2.38 30.42 -10.06
N GLN A 838 -3.54 30.69 -10.65
CA GLN A 838 -3.93 30.21 -11.97
C GLN A 838 -4.30 31.36 -12.89
N TYR A 839 -3.80 31.30 -14.13
CA TYR A 839 -4.27 32.14 -15.23
C TYR A 839 -4.76 31.28 -16.40
N LYS A 840 -5.92 31.63 -16.96
CA LYS A 840 -6.55 30.91 -18.07
C LYS A 840 -6.39 31.73 -19.34
N LEU A 841 -5.68 31.18 -20.34
CA LEU A 841 -5.42 31.92 -21.58
C LEU A 841 -6.73 32.28 -22.29
N THR A 842 -6.85 33.55 -22.64
CA THR A 842 -7.93 34.15 -23.39
C THR A 842 -7.63 34.11 -24.90
N GLN A 843 -8.64 34.47 -25.70
CA GLN A 843 -8.49 34.60 -27.15
C GLN A 843 -7.48 35.68 -27.54
N LYS A 844 -7.27 36.69 -26.68
CA LYS A 844 -6.30 37.77 -26.91
C LYS A 844 -4.86 37.31 -26.70
N ASP A 845 -4.64 36.38 -25.77
CA ASP A 845 -3.30 35.86 -25.43
C ASP A 845 -2.79 34.83 -26.45
N THR A 846 -3.67 34.36 -27.33
CA THR A 846 -3.39 33.37 -28.38
C THR A 846 -3.65 33.94 -29.79
N ALA A 847 -3.90 35.25 -29.90
CA ALA A 847 -4.32 35.90 -31.14
C ALA A 847 -3.21 35.96 -32.20
N THR A 848 -1.96 36.15 -31.79
CA THR A 848 -0.80 36.29 -32.69
C THR A 848 0.13 35.09 -32.57
N LEU A 849 0.77 34.71 -33.68
CA LEU A 849 1.81 33.69 -33.70
C LEU A 849 3.16 34.26 -33.23
N GLY A 850 3.99 33.43 -32.61
CA GLY A 850 5.35 33.78 -32.19
C GLY A 850 5.59 33.65 -30.68
N VAL A 851 6.69 34.24 -30.20
CA VAL A 851 7.10 34.18 -28.79
C VAL A 851 6.52 35.38 -28.03
N HIS A 852 5.78 35.07 -26.97
CA HIS A 852 5.15 36.00 -26.05
C HIS A 852 5.88 36.02 -24.70
N GLN A 853 5.81 37.15 -23.99
CA GLN A 853 6.38 37.30 -22.64
C GLN A 853 5.30 37.62 -21.62
N PHE A 854 5.45 37.11 -20.40
CA PHE A 854 4.60 37.49 -19.28
C PHE A 854 5.35 37.60 -17.95
N ALA A 855 4.81 38.41 -17.05
CA ALA A 855 5.23 38.53 -15.65
C ALA A 855 4.00 38.63 -14.74
N LEU A 856 4.15 38.32 -13.45
CA LEU A 856 3.11 38.52 -12.44
C LEU A 856 3.37 39.80 -11.65
N GLU A 857 2.34 40.60 -11.45
CA GLU A 857 2.33 41.78 -10.57
C GLU A 857 1.58 41.41 -9.29
N LEU A 858 2.33 41.26 -8.19
CA LEU A 858 1.82 41.14 -6.83
C LEU A 858 1.42 42.52 -6.32
N ILE A 859 0.16 42.67 -5.92
CA ILE A 859 -0.40 43.90 -5.38
C ILE A 859 -0.69 43.67 -3.89
N THR A 860 0.04 44.41 -3.05
CA THR A 860 -0.17 44.53 -1.60
C THR A 860 -0.88 45.85 -1.30
N ALA A 861 -1.22 46.12 -0.04
CA ALA A 861 -1.82 47.40 0.36
C ALA A 861 -0.89 48.60 0.09
N ASP A 862 0.42 48.44 0.28
CA ASP A 862 1.39 49.54 0.30
C ASP A 862 2.40 49.50 -0.87
N SER A 863 2.46 48.41 -1.63
CA SER A 863 3.46 48.23 -2.70
C SER A 863 3.00 47.31 -3.83
N ARG A 864 3.70 47.40 -4.97
CA ARG A 864 3.59 46.48 -6.10
C ARG A 864 4.96 45.88 -6.40
N VAL A 865 5.02 44.56 -6.51
CA VAL A 865 6.24 43.81 -6.86
C VAL A 865 5.94 43.00 -8.11
N THR A 866 6.89 42.95 -9.05
CA THR A 866 6.74 42.19 -10.31
C THR A 866 7.77 41.07 -10.35
N THR A 867 7.36 39.86 -10.75
CA THR A 867 8.28 38.73 -10.98
C THR A 867 9.19 38.99 -12.18
N GLU A 868 10.25 38.18 -12.31
CA GLU A 868 10.95 38.06 -13.58
C GLU A 868 10.04 37.55 -14.70
N LYS A 869 10.46 37.76 -15.96
CA LYS A 869 9.65 37.43 -17.14
C LYS A 869 9.80 35.98 -17.58
N ALA A 870 8.68 35.29 -17.76
CA ALA A 870 8.59 33.99 -18.43
C ALA A 870 8.15 34.16 -19.91
N LYS A 871 8.27 33.08 -20.69
CA LYS A 871 7.93 33.04 -22.13
C LYS A 871 6.95 31.91 -22.44
N TYR A 872 6.18 32.07 -23.51
CA TYR A 872 5.48 30.99 -24.20
C TYR A 872 5.44 31.25 -25.71
N THR A 873 5.23 30.23 -26.52
CA THR A 873 5.15 30.34 -27.98
C THR A 873 3.76 29.95 -28.47
N VAL A 874 3.13 30.83 -29.25
CA VAL A 874 1.91 30.51 -29.99
C VAL A 874 2.29 30.03 -31.38
N ILE A 875 1.88 28.80 -31.73
CA ILE A 875 2.12 28.15 -33.01
C ILE A 875 0.83 27.96 -33.82
N GLU A 876 0.98 27.72 -35.11
CA GLU A 876 -0.12 27.46 -36.04
C GLU A 876 -0.75 26.08 -35.76
N ASP A 877 -2.08 25.97 -35.91
CA ASP A 877 -2.82 24.73 -35.67
C ASP A 877 -2.83 23.89 -36.96
N LEU A 878 -1.90 22.93 -37.08
CA LEU A 878 -1.66 22.14 -38.31
C LEU A 878 -2.80 21.17 -38.69
N ASN A 879 -3.94 21.20 -37.99
CA ASN A 879 -5.11 20.35 -38.20
C ASN A 879 -6.40 21.16 -38.48
N SER A 880 -6.31 22.19 -39.34
CA SER A 880 -7.46 22.98 -39.83
C SER A 880 -8.02 22.45 -41.16
#